data_AF-A0AAU1UX80-F1
#
_entry.id   AF-A0AAU1UX80-F1
#
_cell.length_a   1.000
_cell.length_b   1.000
_cell.length_c   1.000
_cell.angle_alpha   90.00
_cell.angle_beta   90.00
_cell.angle_gamma   90.00
#
_symmetry.space_group_name_H-M   'P 1'
#
loop_
_entity.id
_entity.type
_entity.pdbx_description
1 polymer ?
#
loop_
_entity_poly.entity_id
_entity_poly.type
_entity_poly.pdbx_seq_one_letter_code
_entity_poly.pdbx_strand_id
1 'polypeptide(L)'
;MSAVTAYGTGRPLQPLRAHAARALLALCALAALLTAVTTPAQAAPEAPTSQAAYLADRLRANPVYVSDQLPREIPRSTAPEFARLAERTGVPTYVLVLPSRTTTGGEGLLAAVHDRLGKDGLYVLIDESSVTQATAYGVRAPADDAATVVTYELPYDAGPLRSFERFVEVVAQGSAKAAARAQAAREKYGDGVKEPARMYIGPTDRRNQSFLTGALLTGVPLLILLLFGYVRWWRRRLPGGARKEAAAAGAEGMPGKATAPRVRVARWFAPVLVLAAAVAIAVTATRTFDQTRSSASPPPRASDLNARIDRVAAGLAQDPVYEDPESLRVLDATRLGRLHARIRKFEKSEGGGPVYVSLVPQMAEDESADDAEAFAAAVHNKLNKDGVYVVADPSIGSIDVFNYGLRLDSYSVLFDLPDSVAYGDDRADQADDHLLGQRLDTLMTILDRTKRTDEPTAVGDPHPVTDPITENHLPPLFATDFWPGLFMGAIGAWLLTGLVAGVLRIVRRVLLRVDPEPLPTESLPLVSPREPSEAYLRHTARVELRALAAEFGAGAREDSRVQDRFDAALLLVDDDPDAALRRSGQTDPATLVTVIVLARAARQALAGDDNDLCCGVNPLHGPAVAHKLRLPVCEACRDASETRKRWLTLPAPDGQGRRTRVPYEDYDSPLCAVLGGISGVVDDVRKWVHVR
;
A
#
# COMPACT_ATOMS: atom_id res chain seq x y z
N MET A 1 40.91 -49.77 -60.26
CA MET A 1 42.14 -49.03 -59.90
C MET A 1 42.16 -48.96 -58.38
N SER A 2 43.06 -49.54 -57.61
CA SER A 2 44.24 -50.37 -57.85
C SER A 2 44.40 -51.27 -56.63
N ALA A 3 44.84 -52.50 -56.86
CA ALA A 3 45.18 -53.51 -55.86
C ALA A 3 46.61 -53.31 -55.33
N VAL A 4 46.89 -53.76 -54.09
CA VAL A 4 48.17 -54.41 -53.74
C VAL A 4 47.93 -55.48 -52.66
N THR A 5 48.37 -56.68 -53.01
CA THR A 5 48.45 -57.95 -52.28
C THR A 5 49.89 -58.19 -51.77
N ALA A 6 50.06 -59.00 -50.70
CA ALA A 6 51.03 -60.11 -50.54
C ALA A 6 51.34 -60.42 -49.05
N TYR A 7 51.04 -61.62 -48.55
CA TYR A 7 51.93 -62.80 -48.33
C TYR A 7 53.12 -62.53 -47.37
N GLY A 8 53.45 -63.32 -46.33
CA GLY A 8 53.00 -64.64 -45.87
C GLY A 8 54.02 -65.20 -44.85
N THR A 9 53.89 -66.51 -44.59
CA THR A 9 54.78 -67.44 -43.84
C THR A 9 54.47 -67.68 -42.36
N GLY A 10 54.47 -68.97 -42.01
CA GLY A 10 54.25 -69.48 -40.67
C GLY A 10 55.17 -70.67 -40.34
N ARG A 11 54.86 -71.28 -39.19
CA ARG A 11 55.43 -72.45 -38.48
C ARG A 11 56.55 -72.16 -37.47
N PRO A 12 56.76 -73.02 -36.43
CA PRO A 12 55.86 -73.98 -35.77
C PRO A 12 55.85 -73.90 -34.21
N LEU A 13 55.00 -74.75 -33.62
CA LEU A 13 54.70 -74.98 -32.19
C LEU A 13 55.76 -75.79 -31.41
N GLN A 14 55.83 -75.51 -30.09
CA GLN A 14 55.90 -76.41 -28.90
C GLN A 14 56.97 -75.99 -27.84
N PRO A 15 56.90 -76.40 -26.56
CA PRO A 15 55.73 -76.63 -25.69
C PRO A 15 55.92 -76.00 -24.28
N LEU A 16 55.03 -75.10 -23.84
CA LEU A 16 54.97 -74.65 -22.43
C LEU A 16 53.54 -74.84 -21.88
N ARG A 17 52.93 -76.01 -22.12
CA ARG A 17 51.59 -76.34 -21.60
C ARG A 17 51.57 -77.13 -20.29
N ALA A 18 52.72 -77.52 -19.74
CA ALA A 18 52.75 -78.32 -18.50
C ALA A 18 52.92 -77.49 -17.20
N HIS A 19 53.27 -76.21 -17.28
CA HIS A 19 53.48 -75.35 -16.10
C HIS A 19 52.38 -74.32 -15.88
N ALA A 20 51.70 -73.88 -16.94
CA ALA A 20 50.54 -73.01 -16.83
C ALA A 20 49.33 -73.72 -16.20
N ALA A 21 49.10 -75.01 -16.49
CA ALA A 21 47.98 -75.76 -15.92
C ALA A 21 48.15 -76.07 -14.42
N ARG A 22 49.39 -76.29 -13.95
CA ARG A 22 49.68 -76.49 -12.51
C ARG A 22 49.65 -75.18 -11.73
N ALA A 23 50.05 -74.06 -12.33
CA ALA A 23 49.90 -72.73 -11.73
C ALA A 23 48.43 -72.30 -11.64
N LEU A 24 47.61 -72.63 -12.65
CA LEU A 24 46.17 -72.32 -12.64
C LEU A 24 45.39 -73.17 -11.61
N LEU A 25 45.71 -74.46 -11.48
CA LEU A 25 45.10 -75.33 -10.46
C LEU A 25 45.53 -74.99 -9.03
N ALA A 26 46.78 -74.53 -8.82
CA ALA A 26 47.23 -74.01 -7.53
C ALA A 26 46.56 -72.67 -7.18
N LEU A 27 46.34 -71.78 -8.16
CA LEU A 27 45.58 -70.54 -7.94
C LEU A 27 44.09 -70.80 -7.65
N CYS A 28 43.47 -71.79 -8.31
CA CYS A 28 42.08 -72.17 -8.03
C CYS A 28 41.93 -72.87 -6.66
N ALA A 29 42.92 -73.66 -6.23
CA ALA A 29 42.91 -74.27 -4.90
C ALA A 29 43.16 -73.24 -3.78
N LEU A 30 43.98 -72.20 -4.02
CA LEU A 30 44.16 -71.10 -3.07
C LEU A 30 42.93 -70.16 -3.02
N ALA A 31 42.23 -69.98 -4.15
CA ALA A 31 40.97 -69.24 -4.19
C ALA A 31 39.83 -70.00 -3.48
N ALA A 32 39.79 -71.33 -3.55
CA ALA A 32 38.77 -72.15 -2.88
C ALA A 32 38.97 -72.27 -1.35
N LEU A 33 40.21 -72.11 -0.85
CA LEU A 33 40.51 -72.11 0.60
C LEU A 33 40.37 -70.74 1.27
N LEU A 34 40.24 -69.66 0.50
CA LEU A 34 39.93 -68.30 0.99
C LEU A 34 38.43 -67.94 0.87
N THR A 35 37.60 -68.84 0.33
CA THR A 35 36.12 -68.73 0.33
C THR A 35 35.47 -69.59 1.42
N ALA A 36 36.12 -69.75 2.57
CA ALA A 36 35.39 -69.99 3.82
C ALA A 36 34.77 -68.65 4.25
N VAL A 37 33.78 -68.19 3.48
CA VAL A 37 32.88 -67.14 3.93
C VAL A 37 32.12 -67.77 5.08
N THR A 38 32.55 -67.44 6.30
CA THR A 38 31.67 -67.41 7.44
C THR A 38 30.46 -66.62 6.99
N THR A 39 29.35 -67.29 6.70
CA THR A 39 28.05 -66.64 6.61
C THR A 39 27.94 -65.80 7.88
N PRO A 40 27.94 -64.44 7.78
CA PRO A 40 27.62 -63.66 8.96
C PRO A 40 26.26 -64.18 9.39
N ALA A 41 26.16 -64.56 10.67
CA ALA A 41 24.86 -64.79 11.27
C ALA A 41 23.99 -63.62 10.83
N GLN A 42 22.93 -63.92 10.07
CA GLN A 42 21.95 -62.93 9.69
C GLN A 42 21.51 -62.29 11.00
N ALA A 43 22.01 -61.08 11.26
CA ALA A 43 21.49 -60.29 12.35
C ALA A 43 19.98 -60.26 12.12
N ALA A 44 19.23 -60.57 13.18
CA ALA A 44 17.80 -60.32 13.18
C ALA A 44 17.57 -58.92 12.59
N PRO A 45 16.52 -58.72 11.76
CA PRO A 45 16.25 -57.41 11.17
C PRO A 45 16.38 -56.36 12.27
N GLU A 46 17.33 -55.44 12.08
CA GLU A 46 17.60 -54.37 13.03
C GLU A 46 16.26 -53.75 13.38
N ALA A 47 15.93 -53.72 14.68
CA ALA A 47 14.67 -53.15 15.13
C ALA A 47 14.53 -51.75 14.51
N PRO A 48 13.35 -51.39 13.98
CA PRO A 48 13.18 -50.12 13.29
C PRO A 48 13.68 -48.98 14.17
N THR A 49 14.67 -48.23 13.68
CA THR A 49 15.28 -47.12 14.40
C THR A 49 14.22 -46.06 14.67
N SER A 50 14.08 -45.66 15.93
CA SER A 50 13.20 -44.56 16.33
C SER A 50 13.69 -43.24 15.71
N GLN A 51 12.79 -42.26 15.52
CA GLN A 51 13.15 -40.93 14.99
C GLN A 51 14.36 -40.33 15.72
N ALA A 52 14.37 -40.35 17.06
CA ALA A 52 15.49 -39.88 17.87
C ALA A 52 16.81 -40.66 17.63
N ALA A 53 16.75 -41.96 17.29
CA ALA A 53 17.93 -42.75 16.96
C ALA A 53 18.52 -42.30 15.63
N TYR A 54 17.65 -42.16 14.61
CA TYR A 54 18.04 -41.66 13.31
C TYR A 54 18.68 -40.26 13.40
N LEU A 55 18.05 -39.34 14.12
CA LEU A 55 18.57 -37.99 14.31
C LEU A 55 19.89 -37.97 15.09
N ALA A 56 20.04 -38.80 16.13
CA ALA A 56 21.30 -38.97 16.84
C ALA A 56 22.41 -39.51 15.91
N ASP A 57 22.10 -40.44 15.01
CA ASP A 57 23.07 -40.95 14.03
C ASP A 57 23.50 -39.87 13.03
N ARG A 58 22.55 -39.02 12.58
CA ARG A 58 22.86 -37.85 11.76
C ARG A 58 23.76 -36.85 12.49
N LEU A 59 23.45 -36.56 13.76
CA LEU A 59 24.24 -35.65 14.60
C LEU A 59 25.64 -36.20 14.94
N ARG A 60 25.79 -37.54 14.98
CA ARG A 60 27.10 -38.18 15.16
C ARG A 60 28.02 -37.94 13.97
N ALA A 61 27.46 -37.91 12.77
CA ALA A 61 28.20 -37.62 11.54
C ALA A 61 28.50 -36.12 11.38
N ASN A 62 27.52 -35.26 11.65
CA ASN A 62 27.67 -33.80 11.58
C ASN A 62 26.87 -33.14 12.71
N PRO A 63 27.44 -32.20 13.49
CA PRO A 63 26.74 -31.59 14.62
C PRO A 63 25.53 -30.74 14.22
N VAL A 64 25.33 -30.49 12.93
CA VAL A 64 24.17 -29.79 12.39
C VAL A 64 23.48 -30.69 11.38
N TYR A 65 22.19 -30.90 11.59
CA TYR A 65 21.30 -31.58 10.66
C TYR A 65 20.22 -30.63 10.16
N VAL A 66 20.11 -30.50 8.83
CA VAL A 66 19.02 -29.79 8.18
C VAL A 66 18.21 -30.81 7.38
N SER A 67 16.92 -30.91 7.68
CA SER A 67 15.98 -31.76 6.96
C SER A 67 15.87 -31.36 5.49
N ASP A 68 15.60 -32.33 4.62
CA ASP A 68 15.17 -32.08 3.23
C ASP A 68 13.65 -31.96 3.10
N GLN A 69 12.90 -31.91 4.20
CA GLN A 69 11.46 -31.66 4.19
C GLN A 69 11.11 -30.16 4.13
N LEU A 70 12.08 -29.26 4.30
CA LEU A 70 11.90 -27.80 4.26
C LEU A 70 12.74 -27.10 3.17
N PRO A 71 12.91 -27.64 1.95
CA PRO A 71 13.81 -27.05 0.97
C PRO A 71 13.43 -25.63 0.55
N ARG A 72 12.16 -25.21 0.61
CA ARG A 72 11.75 -23.86 0.23
C ARG A 72 12.11 -22.80 1.26
N GLU A 73 12.01 -23.15 2.54
CA GLU A 73 12.26 -22.21 3.64
C GLU A 73 13.70 -22.33 4.17
N ILE A 74 14.19 -23.56 4.34
CA ILE A 74 15.53 -23.84 4.87
C ILE A 74 16.23 -24.89 3.99
N PRO A 75 16.80 -24.49 2.85
CA PRO A 75 17.52 -25.40 1.97
C PRO A 75 18.67 -26.10 2.72
N ARG A 76 18.90 -27.39 2.48
CA ARG A 76 20.01 -28.14 3.11
C ARG A 76 21.39 -27.54 2.86
N SER A 77 21.54 -26.84 1.73
CA SER A 77 22.75 -26.07 1.42
C SER A 77 23.08 -24.96 2.43
N THR A 78 22.18 -24.62 3.35
CA THR A 78 22.40 -23.69 4.49
C THR A 78 23.06 -24.34 5.71
N ALA A 79 23.15 -25.68 5.79
CA ALA A 79 23.75 -26.36 6.95
C ALA A 79 25.15 -25.83 7.35
N PRO A 80 26.06 -25.45 6.42
CA PRO A 80 27.34 -24.84 6.78
C PRO A 80 27.21 -23.48 7.50
N GLU A 81 26.15 -22.71 7.25
CA GLU A 81 25.89 -21.44 7.94
C GLU A 81 25.47 -21.67 9.39
N PHE A 82 24.54 -22.60 9.62
CA PHE A 82 24.18 -23.05 10.95
C PHE A 82 25.38 -23.61 11.71
N ALA A 83 26.25 -24.40 11.06
CA ALA A 83 27.47 -24.92 11.69
C ALA A 83 28.41 -23.80 12.14
N ARG A 84 28.66 -22.79 11.28
CA ARG A 84 29.47 -21.62 11.63
C ARG A 84 28.89 -20.81 12.80
N LEU A 85 27.56 -20.71 12.88
CA LEU A 85 26.90 -20.05 14.00
C LEU A 85 27.01 -20.89 15.28
N ALA A 86 26.80 -22.20 15.20
CA ALA A 86 26.90 -23.11 16.34
C ALA A 86 28.28 -23.08 17.00
N GLU A 87 29.36 -22.93 16.23
CA GLU A 87 30.73 -22.78 16.77
C GLU A 87 30.92 -21.53 17.66
N ARG A 88 30.13 -20.48 17.45
CA ARG A 88 30.25 -19.21 18.19
C ARG A 88 29.61 -19.25 19.58
N THR A 89 28.89 -20.31 19.94
CA THR A 89 28.27 -20.46 21.28
C THR A 89 29.30 -20.68 22.38
N GLY A 90 30.51 -21.17 22.04
CA GLY A 90 31.57 -21.50 22.99
C GLY A 90 31.38 -22.85 23.71
N VAL A 91 30.37 -23.63 23.36
CA VAL A 91 30.13 -25.00 23.86
C VAL A 91 29.82 -25.95 22.70
N PRO A 92 30.06 -27.27 22.82
CA PRO A 92 29.59 -28.24 21.82
C PRO A 92 28.08 -28.03 21.57
N THR A 93 27.71 -27.73 20.33
CA THR A 93 26.33 -27.35 19.98
C THR A 93 25.83 -28.27 18.87
N TYR A 94 24.69 -28.90 19.10
CA TYR A 94 24.02 -29.81 18.19
C TYR A 94 22.72 -29.17 17.71
N VAL A 95 22.58 -28.99 16.41
CA VAL A 95 21.45 -28.27 15.80
C VAL A 95 20.63 -29.24 14.94
N LEU A 96 19.33 -29.30 15.23
CA LEU A 96 18.33 -30.00 14.43
C LEU A 96 17.42 -28.96 13.80
N VAL A 97 17.36 -28.93 12.47
CA VAL A 97 16.39 -28.14 11.73
C VAL A 97 15.36 -29.07 11.12
N LEU A 98 14.16 -29.09 11.70
CA LEU A 98 13.07 -30.02 11.41
C LEU A 98 11.74 -29.26 11.28
N PRO A 99 10.82 -29.67 10.40
CA PRO A 99 9.51 -29.03 10.29
C PRO A 99 8.70 -29.14 11.57
N SER A 100 7.98 -28.09 11.93
CA SER A 100 7.18 -28.01 13.16
C SER A 100 6.24 -29.20 13.33
N ARG A 101 5.60 -29.66 12.24
CA ARG A 101 4.67 -30.80 12.20
C ARG A 101 5.29 -32.15 12.54
N THR A 102 6.61 -32.29 12.46
CA THR A 102 7.32 -33.52 12.87
C THR A 102 7.77 -33.50 14.33
N THR A 103 7.54 -32.38 15.02
CA THR A 103 8.07 -32.09 16.36
C THR A 103 6.98 -31.98 17.43
N THR A 104 5.70 -32.27 17.13
CA THR A 104 4.53 -32.10 18.02
C THR A 104 4.51 -33.01 19.27
N GLY A 105 5.58 -33.78 19.54
CA GLY A 105 5.88 -34.43 20.82
C GLY A 105 7.18 -33.90 21.49
N GLY A 106 7.57 -32.66 21.16
CA GLY A 106 8.95 -32.14 21.23
C GLY A 106 9.60 -32.05 22.62
N GLU A 107 8.83 -31.94 23.71
CA GLU A 107 9.42 -31.81 25.05
C GLU A 107 10.37 -32.98 25.41
N GLY A 108 10.21 -34.15 24.77
CA GLY A 108 11.11 -35.29 24.92
C GLY A 108 12.12 -35.52 23.78
N LEU A 109 12.00 -34.85 22.62
CA LEU A 109 12.81 -35.21 21.44
C LEU A 109 14.29 -34.90 21.66
N LEU A 110 14.63 -33.68 22.11
CA LEU A 110 16.02 -33.31 22.38
C LEU A 110 16.66 -34.19 23.46
N ALA A 111 15.89 -34.55 24.49
CA ALA A 111 16.34 -35.48 25.54
C ALA A 111 16.61 -36.88 24.97
N ALA A 112 15.69 -37.42 24.18
CA ALA A 112 15.84 -38.74 23.57
C ALA A 112 17.01 -38.78 22.57
N VAL A 113 17.23 -37.70 21.81
CA VAL A 113 18.38 -37.56 20.91
C VAL A 113 19.68 -37.48 21.70
N HIS A 114 19.71 -36.68 22.78
CA HIS A 114 20.87 -36.60 23.69
C HIS A 114 21.22 -37.97 24.28
N ASP A 115 20.24 -38.70 24.81
CA ASP A 115 20.45 -40.01 25.44
C ASP A 115 21.01 -41.04 24.45
N ARG A 116 20.64 -40.94 23.16
CA ARG A 116 21.16 -41.82 22.09
C ARG A 116 22.49 -41.34 21.53
N LEU A 117 22.73 -40.03 21.48
CA LEU A 117 24.01 -39.48 21.01
C LEU A 117 25.11 -39.67 22.07
N GLY A 118 24.76 -39.54 23.35
CA GLY A 118 25.64 -39.74 24.49
C GLY A 118 26.74 -38.67 24.61
N LYS A 119 26.46 -37.44 24.20
CA LYS A 119 27.43 -36.34 24.20
C LYS A 119 26.88 -35.11 24.92
N ASP A 120 27.65 -34.56 25.85
CA ASP A 120 27.35 -33.27 26.47
C ASP A 120 27.39 -32.14 25.43
N GLY A 121 26.48 -31.17 25.58
CA GLY A 121 26.36 -30.03 24.68
C GLY A 121 25.05 -29.26 24.79
N LEU A 122 24.96 -28.20 24.02
CA LEU A 122 23.74 -27.43 23.79
C LEU A 122 23.00 -28.01 22.59
N TYR A 123 21.79 -28.52 22.81
CA TYR A 123 20.94 -29.09 21.77
C TYR A 123 19.88 -28.05 21.40
N VAL A 124 19.74 -27.77 20.11
CA VAL A 124 18.85 -26.72 19.59
C VAL A 124 17.97 -27.31 18.51
N LEU A 125 16.67 -27.14 18.66
CA LEU A 125 15.64 -27.45 17.67
C LEU A 125 15.19 -26.15 17.00
N ILE A 126 15.14 -26.16 15.68
CA ILE A 126 14.76 -25.04 14.83
C ILE A 126 13.72 -25.55 13.84
N ASP A 127 12.63 -24.82 13.69
CA ASP A 127 11.61 -25.10 12.68
C ASP A 127 11.64 -24.06 11.55
N GLU A 128 10.66 -24.10 10.65
CA GLU A 128 10.50 -23.13 9.57
C GLU A 128 10.41 -21.67 10.05
N SER A 129 10.03 -21.43 11.30
CA SER A 129 9.81 -20.09 11.85
C SER A 129 11.02 -19.60 12.66
N SER A 130 11.45 -20.35 13.67
CA SER A 130 12.45 -19.88 14.65
C SER A 130 13.09 -21.00 15.47
N VAL A 131 13.86 -20.63 16.51
CA VAL A 131 14.35 -21.57 17.51
C VAL A 131 13.19 -21.95 18.43
N THR A 132 12.70 -23.18 18.32
CA THR A 132 11.52 -23.66 19.07
C THR A 132 11.88 -24.19 20.45
N GLN A 133 13.02 -24.87 20.55
CA GLN A 133 13.47 -25.47 21.80
C GLN A 133 15.00 -25.48 21.86
N ALA A 134 15.54 -25.25 23.05
CA ALA A 134 16.96 -25.44 23.30
C ALA A 134 17.19 -25.97 24.71
N THR A 135 18.12 -26.91 24.88
CA THR A 135 18.42 -27.50 26.18
C THR A 135 19.92 -27.80 26.29
N ALA A 136 20.51 -27.43 27.42
CA ALA A 136 21.90 -27.70 27.73
C ALA A 136 22.01 -28.99 28.56
N TYR A 137 22.72 -29.99 28.04
CA TYR A 137 23.02 -31.23 28.74
C TYR A 137 24.52 -31.29 29.05
N GLY A 138 24.88 -31.45 30.33
CA GLY A 138 26.28 -31.53 30.78
C GLY A 138 27.11 -30.24 30.64
N VAL A 139 26.57 -29.18 30.03
CA VAL A 139 27.24 -27.89 29.83
C VAL A 139 26.43 -26.74 30.45
N ARG A 140 27.09 -25.60 30.69
CA ARG A 140 26.42 -24.37 31.14
C ARG A 140 26.22 -23.44 29.95
N ALA A 141 24.98 -23.36 29.46
CA ALA A 141 24.57 -22.39 28.45
C ALA A 141 23.19 -21.81 28.82
N PRO A 142 22.95 -20.49 28.69
CA PRO A 142 21.67 -19.87 29.02
C PRO A 142 20.64 -20.07 27.90
N ALA A 143 20.25 -21.33 27.67
CA ALA A 143 19.38 -21.72 26.56
C ALA A 143 17.99 -21.05 26.64
N ASP A 144 17.32 -21.13 27.80
CA ASP A 144 15.97 -20.58 27.99
C ASP A 144 15.92 -19.06 27.87
N ASP A 145 16.95 -18.38 28.40
CA ASP A 145 17.08 -16.91 28.28
C ASP A 145 17.33 -16.51 26.81
N ALA A 146 18.18 -17.25 26.09
CA ALA A 146 18.45 -17.00 24.69
C ALA A 146 17.21 -17.25 23.80
N ALA A 147 16.47 -18.33 24.05
CA ALA A 147 15.19 -18.61 23.38
C ALA A 147 14.18 -17.49 23.65
N THR A 148 14.06 -17.06 24.90
CA THR A 148 13.21 -15.91 25.28
C THR A 148 13.58 -14.66 24.50
N VAL A 149 14.86 -14.32 24.41
CA VAL A 149 15.30 -13.13 23.66
C VAL A 149 14.93 -13.22 22.19
N VAL A 150 15.09 -14.39 21.56
CA VAL A 150 14.66 -14.62 20.17
C VAL A 150 13.17 -14.37 20.01
N THR A 151 12.34 -14.96 20.88
CA THR A 151 10.87 -14.82 20.83
C THR A 151 10.39 -13.36 20.94
N TYR A 152 11.05 -12.53 21.76
CA TYR A 152 10.60 -11.16 22.01
C TYR A 152 11.29 -10.08 21.17
N GLU A 153 12.56 -10.26 20.80
CA GLU A 153 13.31 -9.23 20.09
C GLU A 153 13.25 -9.34 18.55
N LEU A 154 12.87 -10.50 18.02
CA LEU A 154 12.75 -10.71 16.58
C LEU A 154 11.29 -10.71 16.14
N PRO A 155 10.97 -10.10 14.99
CA PRO A 155 9.68 -10.26 14.37
C PRO A 155 9.54 -11.67 13.79
N TYR A 156 8.29 -12.09 13.58
CA TYR A 156 7.95 -13.41 13.04
C TYR A 156 8.62 -13.71 11.69
N ASP A 157 8.84 -12.69 10.85
CA ASP A 157 9.42 -12.82 9.52
C ASP A 157 10.96 -12.73 9.51
N ALA A 158 11.63 -12.75 10.66
CA ALA A 158 13.09 -12.77 10.73
C ALA A 158 13.68 -14.03 10.09
N GLY A 159 12.93 -15.14 10.12
CA GLY A 159 13.31 -16.44 9.62
C GLY A 159 14.26 -17.22 10.55
N PRO A 160 14.46 -18.50 10.27
CA PRO A 160 15.10 -19.45 11.19
C PRO A 160 16.61 -19.21 11.35
N LEU A 161 17.32 -18.88 10.28
CA LEU A 161 18.75 -18.61 10.35
C LEU A 161 19.07 -17.36 11.19
N ARG A 162 18.29 -16.28 11.03
CA ARG A 162 18.45 -15.05 11.82
C ARG A 162 18.06 -15.27 13.28
N SER A 163 17.03 -16.07 13.52
CA SER A 163 16.62 -16.51 14.85
C SER A 163 17.75 -17.25 15.55
N PHE A 164 18.39 -18.20 14.87
CA PHE A 164 19.54 -18.92 15.42
C PHE A 164 20.75 -18.01 15.63
N GLU A 165 21.03 -17.07 14.73
CA GLU A 165 22.11 -16.09 14.93
C GLU A 165 21.90 -15.28 16.21
N ARG A 166 20.69 -14.74 16.43
CA ARG A 166 20.36 -14.00 17.67
C ARG A 166 20.43 -14.90 18.90
N PHE A 167 19.98 -16.14 18.81
CA PHE A 167 20.11 -17.13 19.87
C PHE A 167 21.58 -17.31 20.28
N VAL A 168 22.45 -17.59 19.30
CA VAL A 168 23.89 -17.78 19.50
C VAL A 168 24.54 -16.52 20.08
N GLU A 169 24.18 -15.33 19.58
CA GLU A 169 24.66 -14.05 20.13
C GLU A 169 24.37 -13.90 21.62
N VAL A 170 23.19 -14.34 22.08
CA VAL A 170 22.79 -14.24 23.49
C VAL A 170 23.49 -15.33 24.32
N VAL A 171 23.58 -16.55 23.82
CA VAL A 171 24.34 -17.64 24.47
C VAL A 171 25.80 -17.21 24.72
N ALA A 172 26.44 -16.61 23.72
CA ALA A 172 27.82 -16.13 23.80
C ALA A 172 28.06 -15.00 24.82
N GLN A 173 27.00 -14.30 25.26
CA GLN A 173 27.11 -13.25 26.30
C GLN A 173 27.23 -13.81 27.72
N GLY A 174 26.91 -15.10 27.93
CA GLY A 174 26.89 -15.76 29.23
C GLY A 174 25.63 -15.47 30.05
N SER A 175 25.39 -16.31 31.07
CA SER A 175 24.10 -16.40 31.76
C SER A 175 23.60 -15.10 32.39
N ALA A 176 24.47 -14.34 33.06
CA ALA A 176 24.04 -13.10 33.74
C ALA A 176 23.54 -12.03 32.75
N LYS A 177 24.21 -11.87 31.61
CA LYS A 177 23.82 -10.91 30.57
C LYS A 177 22.61 -11.40 29.78
N ALA A 178 22.55 -12.71 29.48
CA ALA A 178 21.42 -13.33 28.81
C ALA A 178 20.13 -13.15 29.62
N ALA A 179 20.13 -13.46 30.93
CA ALA A 179 18.99 -13.29 31.81
C ALA A 179 18.52 -11.83 31.90
N ALA A 180 19.45 -10.88 32.06
CA ALA A 180 19.12 -9.45 32.08
C ALA A 180 18.47 -8.98 30.78
N ARG A 181 18.96 -9.46 29.63
CA ARG A 181 18.40 -9.13 28.31
C ARG A 181 17.03 -9.79 28.09
N ALA A 182 16.88 -11.04 28.48
CA ALA A 182 15.60 -11.76 28.42
C ALA A 182 14.52 -11.06 29.24
N GLN A 183 14.85 -10.60 30.45
CA GLN A 183 13.95 -9.80 31.27
C GLN A 183 13.60 -8.46 30.61
N ALA A 184 14.60 -7.72 30.11
CA ALA A 184 14.36 -6.45 29.42
C ALA A 184 13.49 -6.63 28.15
N ALA A 185 13.64 -7.74 27.43
CA ALA A 185 12.82 -8.07 26.28
C ALA A 185 11.36 -8.36 26.70
N ARG A 186 11.15 -9.17 27.76
CA ARG A 186 9.81 -9.42 28.33
C ARG A 186 9.15 -8.13 28.81
N GLU A 187 9.87 -7.26 29.51
CA GLU A 187 9.32 -5.98 29.98
C GLU A 187 8.94 -5.05 28.83
N LYS A 188 9.68 -5.10 27.71
CA LYS A 188 9.45 -4.23 26.56
C LYS A 188 8.35 -4.73 25.62
N TYR A 189 8.23 -6.05 25.43
CA TYR A 189 7.40 -6.68 24.40
C TYR A 189 6.35 -7.65 24.96
N GLY A 190 6.42 -8.00 26.25
CA GLY A 190 5.58 -9.04 26.87
C GLY A 190 4.10 -8.68 27.04
N ASP A 191 3.74 -7.40 26.91
CA ASP A 191 2.34 -6.94 26.94
C ASP A 191 1.61 -7.07 25.59
N GLY A 192 2.33 -7.43 24.51
CA GLY A 192 1.80 -7.49 23.15
C GLY A 192 1.44 -6.12 22.54
N VAL A 193 1.65 -5.01 23.25
CA VAL A 193 1.34 -3.66 22.77
C VAL A 193 2.45 -3.15 21.85
N LYS A 194 3.69 -3.57 22.13
CA LYS A 194 4.84 -3.30 21.28
C LYS A 194 5.26 -4.62 20.68
N GLU A 195 5.24 -4.70 19.35
CA GLU A 195 5.83 -5.80 18.60
C GLU A 195 7.07 -5.30 17.85
N PRO A 196 8.10 -6.14 17.65
CA PRO A 196 9.19 -5.84 16.74
C PRO A 196 8.64 -5.54 15.34
N ALA A 197 9.17 -4.51 14.69
CA ALA A 197 8.79 -4.21 13.30
C ALA A 197 9.22 -5.36 12.39
N ARG A 198 8.35 -5.72 11.44
CA ARG A 198 8.63 -6.69 10.37
C ARG A 198 9.95 -6.38 9.67
N MET A 199 10.74 -7.41 9.38
CA MET A 199 11.98 -7.28 8.62
C MET A 199 11.73 -7.28 7.11
N TYR A 200 10.68 -7.93 6.64
CA TYR A 200 10.34 -8.11 5.24
C TYR A 200 8.94 -7.60 4.91
N ILE A 201 8.85 -6.96 3.75
CA ILE A 201 7.56 -6.51 3.22
C ILE A 201 6.89 -7.66 2.46
N GLY A 202 5.57 -7.76 2.59
CA GLY A 202 4.81 -8.76 1.84
C GLY A 202 4.54 -8.33 0.38
N PRO A 203 4.00 -9.23 -0.45
CA PRO A 203 3.52 -8.90 -1.80
C PRO A 203 2.50 -7.75 -1.79
N THR A 204 1.62 -7.69 -0.79
CA THR A 204 0.62 -6.61 -0.61
C THR A 204 1.29 -5.28 -0.29
N ASP A 205 2.31 -5.27 0.56
CA ASP A 205 3.06 -4.05 0.87
C ASP A 205 3.80 -3.51 -0.36
N ARG A 206 4.42 -4.41 -1.14
CA ARG A 206 5.04 -4.05 -2.42
C ARG A 206 4.02 -3.47 -3.42
N ARG A 207 2.81 -4.03 -3.50
CA ARG A 207 1.72 -3.48 -4.33
C ARG A 207 1.32 -2.07 -3.87
N ASN A 208 1.14 -1.86 -2.57
CA ASN A 208 0.83 -0.54 -2.00
C ASN A 208 1.94 0.49 -2.26
N GLN A 209 3.21 0.10 -2.11
CA GLN A 209 4.37 0.95 -2.44
C GLN A 209 4.39 1.31 -3.93
N SER A 210 4.11 0.35 -4.81
CA SER A 210 4.05 0.55 -6.26
C SER A 210 2.90 1.49 -6.64
N PHE A 211 1.71 1.27 -6.07
CA PHE A 211 0.54 2.12 -6.25
C PHE A 211 0.79 3.56 -5.79
N LEU A 212 1.30 3.75 -4.56
CA LEU A 212 1.60 5.07 -4.01
C LEU A 212 2.68 5.78 -4.85
N THR A 213 3.72 5.05 -5.26
CA THR A 213 4.78 5.60 -6.12
C THR A 213 4.19 6.06 -7.45
N GLY A 214 3.34 5.26 -8.09
CA GLY A 214 2.62 5.66 -9.31
C GLY A 214 1.75 6.90 -9.08
N ALA A 215 0.95 6.91 -8.01
CA ALA A 215 0.06 8.02 -7.69
C ALA A 215 0.83 9.34 -7.47
N LEU A 216 1.95 9.30 -6.75
CA LEU A 216 2.78 10.48 -6.54
C LEU A 216 3.52 10.90 -7.82
N LEU A 217 4.03 9.94 -8.60
CA LEU A 217 4.82 10.21 -9.81
C LEU A 217 4.00 10.95 -10.88
N THR A 218 2.69 10.68 -10.99
CA THR A 218 1.81 11.45 -11.90
C THR A 218 1.14 12.62 -11.19
N GLY A 219 0.62 12.39 -9.98
CA GLY A 219 -0.23 13.35 -9.28
C GLY A 219 0.50 14.63 -8.91
N VAL A 220 1.72 14.55 -8.39
CA VAL A 220 2.48 15.74 -7.97
C VAL A 220 2.88 16.60 -9.17
N PRO A 221 3.54 16.06 -10.22
CA PRO A 221 3.78 16.79 -11.48
C PRO A 221 2.54 17.44 -12.09
N LEU A 222 1.44 16.68 -12.20
CA LEU A 222 0.22 17.19 -12.82
C LEU A 222 -0.41 18.31 -11.98
N LEU A 223 -0.43 18.15 -10.65
CA LEU A 223 -0.91 19.18 -9.73
C LEU A 223 -0.09 20.47 -9.84
N ILE A 224 1.24 20.38 -9.93
CA ILE A 224 2.12 21.55 -10.15
C ILE A 224 1.76 22.26 -11.46
N LEU A 225 1.59 21.52 -12.56
CA LEU A 225 1.22 22.08 -13.86
C LEU A 225 -0.15 22.76 -13.83
N LEU A 226 -1.15 22.08 -13.28
CA LEU A 226 -2.53 22.55 -13.22
C LEU A 226 -2.66 23.79 -12.33
N LEU A 227 -2.06 23.77 -11.13
CA LEU A 227 -2.07 24.93 -10.23
C LEU A 227 -1.27 26.10 -10.82
N PHE A 228 -0.12 25.86 -11.44
CA PHE A 228 0.66 26.93 -12.07
C PHE A 228 -0.13 27.61 -13.20
N GLY A 229 -0.77 26.82 -14.07
CA GLY A 229 -1.64 27.32 -15.14
C GLY A 229 -2.85 28.07 -14.60
N TYR A 230 -3.51 27.51 -13.58
CA TYR A 230 -4.68 28.11 -12.94
C TYR A 230 -4.36 29.43 -12.24
N VAL A 231 -3.29 29.48 -11.43
CA VAL A 231 -2.84 30.70 -10.74
C VAL A 231 -2.45 31.78 -11.74
N ARG A 232 -1.75 31.42 -12.83
CA ARG A 232 -1.41 32.36 -13.91
C ARG A 232 -2.66 32.93 -14.58
N TRP A 233 -3.65 32.09 -14.88
CA TRP A 233 -4.93 32.52 -15.44
C TRP A 233 -5.72 33.38 -14.46
N TRP A 234 -5.74 33.04 -13.18
CA TRP A 234 -6.45 33.77 -12.13
C TRP A 234 -5.85 35.16 -11.91
N ARG A 235 -4.51 35.27 -11.84
CA ARG A 235 -3.81 36.56 -11.73
C ARG A 235 -4.13 37.51 -12.89
N ARG A 236 -4.27 36.99 -14.12
CA ARG A 236 -4.66 37.79 -15.30
C ARG A 236 -6.08 38.36 -15.20
N ARG A 237 -6.96 37.77 -14.39
CA ARG A 237 -8.37 38.17 -14.25
C ARG A 237 -8.66 39.08 -13.05
N LEU A 238 -7.65 39.42 -12.25
CA LEU A 238 -7.82 40.37 -11.15
C LEU A 238 -7.83 41.82 -11.69
N PRO A 239 -8.82 42.64 -11.28
CA PRO A 239 -8.90 44.06 -11.66
C PRO A 239 -7.67 44.79 -11.08
N GLY A 240 -6.72 45.15 -11.95
CA GLY A 240 -5.43 45.76 -11.57
C GLY A 240 -4.22 45.11 -12.26
N GLY A 241 -4.29 43.84 -12.64
CA GLY A 241 -3.22 43.15 -13.37
C GLY A 241 -3.00 43.72 -14.77
N ALA A 242 -4.09 43.98 -15.50
CA ALA A 242 -4.05 44.59 -16.83
C ALA A 242 -3.54 46.04 -16.82
N ARG A 243 -3.77 46.79 -15.73
CA ARG A 243 -3.32 48.19 -15.60
C ARG A 243 -1.80 48.28 -15.36
N LYS A 244 -1.21 47.34 -14.62
CA LYS A 244 0.25 47.24 -14.43
C LYS A 244 0.99 46.71 -15.67
N GLU A 245 0.41 45.76 -16.42
CA GLU A 245 1.00 45.32 -17.70
C GLU A 245 0.91 46.41 -18.78
N ALA A 246 -0.20 47.16 -18.86
CA ALA A 246 -0.31 48.32 -19.76
C ALA A 246 0.63 49.48 -19.36
N ALA A 247 0.85 49.73 -18.07
CA ALA A 247 1.83 50.72 -17.60
C ALA A 247 3.29 50.31 -17.90
N ALA A 248 3.60 49.01 -17.88
CA ALA A 248 4.90 48.49 -18.28
C ALA A 248 5.11 48.54 -19.81
N ALA A 249 4.06 48.31 -20.60
CA ALA A 249 4.09 48.44 -22.07
C ALA A 249 4.11 49.89 -22.55
N GLY A 250 3.52 50.84 -21.79
CA GLY A 250 3.55 52.28 -22.10
C GLY A 250 4.88 52.99 -21.82
N ALA A 251 5.85 52.30 -21.20
CA ALA A 251 7.20 52.81 -20.94
C ALA A 251 8.20 52.52 -22.09
N GLU A 252 7.73 52.07 -23.27
CA GLU A 252 8.57 51.81 -24.46
C GLU A 252 8.89 53.06 -25.30
N GLY A 253 8.63 54.27 -24.78
CA GLY A 253 8.94 55.55 -25.46
C GLY A 253 10.32 56.13 -25.20
N MET A 254 11.18 55.53 -24.36
CA MET A 254 12.53 56.06 -24.08
C MET A 254 13.63 55.21 -24.76
N PRO A 255 14.41 55.78 -25.69
CA PRO A 255 15.52 55.08 -26.32
C PRO A 255 16.72 55.06 -25.37
N GLY A 256 17.14 53.86 -24.97
CA GLY A 256 18.45 53.65 -24.33
C GLY A 256 18.38 53.15 -22.90
N LYS A 257 18.08 51.86 -22.71
CA LYS A 257 18.71 51.00 -21.70
C LYS A 257 18.36 49.55 -21.98
N ALA A 258 19.40 48.71 -21.99
CA ALA A 258 19.39 47.33 -22.47
C ALA A 258 18.24 46.49 -21.90
N THR A 259 17.51 45.85 -22.82
CA THR A 259 16.48 44.86 -22.57
C THR A 259 17.04 43.68 -21.76
N ALA A 260 16.66 43.60 -20.48
CA ALA A 260 17.02 42.48 -19.61
C ALA A 260 16.28 41.19 -20.02
N PRO A 261 16.94 40.04 -20.16
CA PRO A 261 16.39 38.77 -20.67
C PRO A 261 15.48 38.01 -19.67
N ARG A 262 14.80 38.72 -18.76
CA ARG A 262 14.10 38.10 -17.61
C ARG A 262 12.81 37.33 -17.97
N VAL A 263 12.18 37.59 -19.11
CA VAL A 263 10.89 36.96 -19.48
C VAL A 263 11.05 35.51 -19.95
N ARG A 264 12.21 35.12 -20.50
CA ARG A 264 12.41 33.73 -20.99
C ARG A 264 12.65 32.73 -19.86
N VAL A 265 13.29 33.14 -18.76
CA VAL A 265 13.58 32.25 -17.63
C VAL A 265 12.28 31.82 -16.91
N ALA A 266 11.32 32.74 -16.78
CA ALA A 266 10.01 32.49 -16.17
C ALA A 266 9.21 31.33 -16.82
N ARG A 267 9.41 31.09 -18.13
CA ARG A 267 8.67 30.08 -18.91
C ARG A 267 9.18 28.65 -18.69
N TRP A 268 10.44 28.49 -18.28
CA TRP A 268 11.07 27.18 -18.08
C TRP A 268 10.99 26.67 -16.64
N PHE A 269 10.65 27.51 -15.66
CA PHE A 269 10.58 27.06 -14.26
C PHE A 269 9.54 25.95 -14.02
N ALA A 270 8.35 26.04 -14.61
CA ALA A 270 7.31 25.03 -14.42
C ALA A 270 7.71 23.64 -14.98
N PRO A 271 8.17 23.49 -16.25
CA PRO A 271 8.59 22.18 -16.74
C PRO A 271 9.84 21.64 -16.02
N VAL A 272 10.78 22.51 -15.64
CA VAL A 272 11.96 22.11 -14.86
C VAL A 272 11.55 21.60 -13.47
N LEU A 273 10.65 22.30 -12.78
CA LEU A 273 10.15 21.88 -11.46
C LEU A 273 9.38 20.57 -11.53
N VAL A 274 8.56 20.39 -12.57
CA VAL A 274 7.82 19.15 -12.84
C VAL A 274 8.76 17.97 -13.04
N LEU A 275 9.76 18.14 -13.91
CA LEU A 275 10.77 17.11 -14.16
C LEU A 275 11.58 16.81 -12.89
N ALA A 276 11.99 17.84 -12.15
CA ALA A 276 12.72 17.69 -10.90
C ALA A 276 11.88 16.94 -9.85
N ALA A 277 10.58 17.23 -9.72
CA ALA A 277 9.68 16.53 -8.82
C ALA A 277 9.53 15.05 -9.22
N ALA A 278 9.32 14.76 -10.51
CA ALA A 278 9.21 13.38 -11.00
C ALA A 278 10.49 12.57 -10.74
N VAL A 279 11.66 13.16 -11.06
CA VAL A 279 12.97 12.52 -10.81
C VAL A 279 13.21 12.32 -9.31
N ALA A 280 12.91 13.32 -8.48
CA ALA A 280 13.06 13.22 -7.04
C ALA A 280 12.18 12.10 -6.45
N ILE A 281 10.92 11.99 -6.90
CA ILE A 281 10.02 10.90 -6.47
C ILE A 281 10.56 9.55 -6.90
N ALA A 282 10.95 9.39 -8.17
CA ALA A 282 11.47 8.11 -8.67
C ALA A 282 12.73 7.66 -7.92
N VAL A 283 13.71 8.55 -7.74
CA VAL A 283 14.97 8.25 -7.04
C VAL A 283 14.71 7.96 -5.56
N THR A 284 13.89 8.77 -4.90
CA THR A 284 13.58 8.57 -3.47
C THR A 284 12.83 7.25 -3.27
N ALA A 285 11.85 6.95 -4.11
CA ALA A 285 11.10 5.69 -4.03
C ALA A 285 12.01 4.47 -4.21
N THR A 286 12.95 4.48 -5.16
CA THR A 286 13.91 3.36 -5.32
C THR A 286 14.86 3.18 -4.14
N ARG A 287 15.19 4.25 -3.42
CA ARG A 287 16.06 4.18 -2.24
C ARG A 287 15.31 3.80 -0.96
N THR A 288 14.06 4.23 -0.84
CA THR A 288 13.23 3.96 0.34
C THR A 288 12.55 2.59 0.24
N PHE A 289 12.26 2.10 -0.97
CA PHE A 289 11.56 0.84 -1.23
C PHE A 289 12.47 -0.17 -1.96
N ASP A 290 13.69 -0.34 -1.46
CA ASP A 290 14.76 -1.16 -2.03
C ASP A 290 14.57 -2.68 -1.81
N GLN A 291 13.71 -3.08 -0.87
CA GLN A 291 13.54 -4.47 -0.48
C GLN A 291 12.88 -5.37 -1.53
N THR A 292 13.64 -6.18 -2.26
CA THR A 292 13.12 -7.03 -3.35
C THR A 292 12.64 -8.42 -2.92
N ARG A 293 12.57 -8.72 -1.63
CA ARG A 293 12.24 -10.06 -1.12
C ARG A 293 11.18 -10.01 -0.01
N SER A 294 10.33 -11.02 0.05
CA SER A 294 9.29 -11.19 1.06
C SER A 294 9.69 -12.05 2.27
N SER A 295 10.85 -12.72 2.19
CA SER A 295 11.37 -13.56 3.27
C SER A 295 12.90 -13.51 3.35
N ALA A 296 13.43 -13.92 4.49
CA ALA A 296 14.85 -14.15 4.75
C ALA A 296 15.40 -15.41 4.06
N SER A 297 14.52 -16.34 3.69
CA SER A 297 14.88 -17.67 3.17
C SER A 297 15.79 -17.56 1.94
N PRO A 298 16.95 -18.21 1.93
CA PRO A 298 17.79 -18.24 0.74
C PRO A 298 17.11 -19.07 -0.37
N PRO A 299 17.32 -18.72 -1.65
CA PRO A 299 16.70 -19.48 -2.74
C PRO A 299 17.27 -20.90 -2.78
N PRO A 300 16.42 -21.95 -2.89
CA PRO A 300 16.89 -23.33 -2.93
C PRO A 300 17.67 -23.64 -4.18
N ARG A 301 18.60 -24.60 -4.08
CA ARG A 301 19.26 -25.21 -5.24
C ARG A 301 18.46 -26.40 -5.74
N ALA A 302 18.67 -26.78 -7.00
CA ALA A 302 18.09 -28.01 -7.55
C ALA A 302 18.44 -29.25 -6.70
N SER A 303 19.64 -29.30 -6.10
CA SER A 303 20.02 -30.40 -5.19
C SER A 303 19.21 -30.41 -3.89
N ASP A 304 18.79 -29.24 -3.40
CA ASP A 304 17.99 -29.14 -2.18
C ASP A 304 16.55 -29.64 -2.46
N LEU A 305 15.96 -29.20 -3.58
CA LEU A 305 14.61 -29.61 -4.01
C LEU A 305 14.50 -31.10 -4.36
N ASN A 306 15.56 -31.70 -4.90
CA ASN A 306 15.55 -33.13 -5.24
C ASN A 306 15.94 -34.05 -4.08
N ALA A 307 16.46 -33.52 -2.96
CA ALA A 307 17.06 -34.36 -1.92
C ALA A 307 16.05 -35.36 -1.31
N ARG A 308 14.83 -34.90 -1.00
CA ARG A 308 13.76 -35.74 -0.45
C ARG A 308 13.22 -36.72 -1.48
N ILE A 309 12.91 -36.26 -2.70
CA ILE A 309 12.49 -37.12 -3.82
C ILE A 309 13.52 -38.24 -4.05
N ASP A 310 14.81 -37.92 -4.08
CA ASP A 310 15.89 -38.87 -4.30
C ASP A 310 15.96 -39.92 -3.18
N ARG A 311 15.79 -39.48 -1.92
CA ARG A 311 15.76 -40.37 -0.76
C ARG A 311 14.56 -41.31 -0.81
N VAL A 312 13.36 -40.79 -1.06
CA VAL A 312 12.11 -41.55 -1.11
C VAL A 312 12.15 -42.55 -2.27
N ALA A 313 12.55 -42.11 -3.47
CA ALA A 313 12.70 -43.00 -4.62
C ALA A 313 13.75 -44.10 -4.36
N ALA A 314 14.89 -43.77 -3.74
CA ALA A 314 15.89 -44.77 -3.38
C ALA A 314 15.37 -45.80 -2.36
N GLY A 315 14.54 -45.37 -1.42
CA GLY A 315 13.86 -46.24 -0.46
C GLY A 315 12.81 -47.13 -1.13
N LEU A 316 11.95 -46.55 -1.96
CA LEU A 316 10.91 -47.27 -2.71
C LEU A 316 11.47 -48.27 -3.72
N ALA A 317 12.68 -48.03 -4.23
CA ALA A 317 13.39 -48.97 -5.08
C ALA A 317 13.78 -50.26 -4.33
N GLN A 318 13.93 -50.20 -3.01
CA GLN A 318 14.33 -51.32 -2.15
C GLN A 318 13.11 -52.01 -1.51
N ASP A 319 12.13 -51.23 -1.05
CA ASP A 319 10.90 -51.71 -0.41
C ASP A 319 9.70 -50.93 -0.98
N PRO A 320 8.61 -51.58 -1.44
CA PRO A 320 7.42 -50.87 -1.93
C PRO A 320 6.74 -49.95 -0.90
N VAL A 321 7.11 -50.01 0.38
CA VAL A 321 6.63 -49.11 1.43
C VAL A 321 7.82 -48.35 2.03
N TYR A 322 7.85 -47.04 1.82
CA TYR A 322 8.83 -46.13 2.41
C TYR A 322 8.21 -45.35 3.57
N GLU A 323 8.73 -45.54 4.78
CA GLU A 323 8.43 -44.69 5.94
C GLU A 323 9.57 -43.69 6.15
N ASP A 324 9.26 -42.39 6.21
CA ASP A 324 10.29 -41.38 6.48
C ASP A 324 10.85 -41.56 7.90
N PRO A 325 12.16 -41.79 8.07
CA PRO A 325 12.77 -41.90 9.39
C PRO A 325 12.75 -40.59 10.20
N GLU A 326 12.48 -39.45 9.54
CA GLU A 326 12.32 -38.14 10.19
C GLU A 326 10.90 -37.90 10.71
N SER A 327 9.93 -38.76 10.36
CA SER A 327 8.53 -38.58 10.73
C SER A 327 8.08 -39.55 11.82
N LEU A 328 6.88 -39.31 12.36
CA LEU A 328 6.26 -40.23 13.31
C LEU A 328 6.01 -41.58 12.64
N ARG A 329 6.38 -42.67 13.33
CA ARG A 329 6.10 -44.02 12.85
C ARG A 329 4.67 -44.41 13.18
N VAL A 330 3.84 -44.48 12.14
CA VAL A 330 2.41 -44.81 12.24
C VAL A 330 2.11 -46.29 11.97
N LEU A 331 3.06 -47.04 11.40
CA LEU A 331 2.95 -48.47 11.13
C LEU A 331 3.84 -49.27 12.08
N ASP A 332 3.24 -50.17 12.85
CA ASP A 332 3.99 -51.22 13.53
C ASP A 332 4.39 -52.34 12.56
N ALA A 333 5.30 -53.22 12.98
CA ALA A 333 5.80 -54.32 12.16
C ALA A 333 4.68 -55.28 11.67
N THR A 334 3.59 -55.42 12.43
CA THR A 334 2.46 -56.29 12.06
C THR A 334 1.64 -55.66 10.93
N ARG A 335 1.34 -54.36 11.05
CA ARG A 335 0.61 -53.57 10.05
C ARG A 335 1.42 -53.44 8.76
N LEU A 336 2.72 -53.16 8.86
CA LEU A 336 3.63 -53.12 7.72
C LEU A 336 3.67 -54.47 6.99
N GLY A 337 3.84 -55.58 7.73
CA GLY A 337 3.83 -56.92 7.14
C GLY A 337 2.51 -57.28 6.45
N ARG A 338 1.38 -56.82 6.99
CA ARG A 338 0.07 -56.97 6.34
C ARG A 338 -0.03 -56.14 5.05
N LEU A 339 0.39 -54.88 5.09
CA LEU A 339 0.39 -53.99 3.92
C LEU A 339 1.25 -54.59 2.80
N HIS A 340 2.46 -55.07 3.10
CA HIS A 340 3.30 -55.78 2.14
C HIS A 340 2.62 -57.02 1.53
N ALA A 341 1.90 -57.79 2.33
CA ALA A 341 1.15 -58.95 1.83
C ALA A 341 0.03 -58.54 0.87
N ARG A 342 -0.67 -57.43 1.16
CA ARG A 342 -1.71 -56.85 0.30
C ARG A 342 -1.12 -56.34 -1.03
N ILE A 343 0.00 -55.61 -0.97
CA ILE A 343 0.71 -55.10 -2.16
C ILE A 343 1.13 -56.27 -3.07
N ARG A 344 1.80 -57.29 -2.51
CA ARG A 344 2.20 -58.48 -3.29
C ARG A 344 1.03 -59.26 -3.87
N LYS A 345 -0.14 -59.23 -3.22
CA LYS A 345 -1.36 -59.86 -3.73
C LYS A 345 -1.91 -59.06 -4.92
N PHE A 346 -1.99 -57.74 -4.79
CA PHE A 346 -2.46 -56.86 -5.86
C PHE A 346 -1.55 -56.94 -7.09
N GLU A 347 -0.24 -56.93 -6.90
CA GLU A 347 0.75 -57.06 -7.98
C GLU A 347 0.56 -58.33 -8.82
N LYS A 348 0.11 -59.44 -8.19
CA LYS A 348 -0.16 -60.72 -8.86
C LYS A 348 -1.57 -60.84 -9.42
N SER A 349 -2.44 -59.85 -9.17
CA SER A 349 -3.83 -59.88 -9.62
C SER A 349 -3.94 -59.52 -11.11
N GLU A 350 -5.05 -59.93 -11.74
CA GLU A 350 -5.29 -59.60 -13.15
C GLU A 350 -5.47 -58.09 -13.35
N GLY A 351 -4.65 -57.50 -14.23
CA GLY A 351 -4.59 -56.05 -14.42
C GLY A 351 -4.05 -55.27 -13.22
N GLY A 352 -3.51 -55.96 -12.21
CA GLY A 352 -2.76 -55.36 -11.11
C GLY A 352 -1.31 -55.06 -11.51
N GLY A 353 -0.61 -54.34 -10.64
CA GLY A 353 0.78 -53.93 -10.85
C GLY A 353 1.46 -53.54 -9.53
N PRO A 354 2.70 -53.03 -9.58
CA PRO A 354 3.38 -52.60 -8.37
C PRO A 354 2.65 -51.42 -7.72
N VAL A 355 2.67 -51.39 -6.39
CA VAL A 355 2.16 -50.29 -5.58
C VAL A 355 3.31 -49.76 -4.73
N TYR A 356 3.54 -48.46 -4.79
CA TYR A 356 4.56 -47.74 -4.05
C TYR A 356 3.87 -46.84 -3.03
N VAL A 357 4.16 -47.03 -1.74
CA VAL A 357 3.54 -46.28 -0.65
C VAL A 357 4.60 -45.43 0.04
N SER A 358 4.44 -44.10 0.02
CA SER A 358 5.31 -43.15 0.70
C SER A 358 4.58 -42.59 1.92
N LEU A 359 5.07 -42.88 3.12
CA LEU A 359 4.59 -42.27 4.37
C LEU A 359 5.49 -41.07 4.70
N VAL A 360 5.12 -39.91 4.17
CA VAL A 360 5.93 -38.69 4.19
C VAL A 360 5.02 -37.46 4.40
N PRO A 361 5.40 -36.48 5.24
CA PRO A 361 4.57 -35.31 5.52
C PRO A 361 4.51 -34.36 4.30
N GLN A 362 3.34 -33.89 3.92
CA GLN A 362 3.14 -32.89 2.88
C GLN A 362 3.01 -31.51 3.53
N MET A 363 3.79 -30.54 3.05
CA MET A 363 3.87 -29.20 3.64
C MET A 363 4.09 -28.15 2.56
N ALA A 364 3.61 -26.93 2.80
CA ALA A 364 3.79 -25.83 1.87
C ALA A 364 5.28 -25.48 1.63
N GLU A 365 6.13 -25.75 2.62
CA GLU A 365 7.57 -25.51 2.60
C GLU A 365 8.37 -26.61 1.89
N ASP A 366 7.71 -27.70 1.47
CA ASP A 366 8.34 -28.83 0.79
C ASP A 366 8.53 -28.61 -0.73
N GLU A 367 9.23 -29.51 -1.40
CA GLU A 367 9.52 -29.41 -2.83
C GLU A 367 8.27 -29.31 -3.71
N SER A 368 7.17 -29.94 -3.27
CA SER A 368 5.86 -29.99 -3.90
C SER A 368 4.92 -28.86 -3.48
N ALA A 369 5.26 -28.10 -2.44
CA ALA A 369 4.37 -27.11 -1.82
C ALA A 369 3.00 -27.71 -1.46
N ASP A 370 3.01 -28.83 -0.73
CA ASP A 370 1.81 -29.57 -0.29
C ASP A 370 1.02 -30.27 -1.42
N ASP A 371 1.56 -30.29 -2.65
CA ASP A 371 0.94 -30.97 -3.79
C ASP A 371 1.41 -32.43 -3.90
N ALA A 372 0.61 -33.34 -3.34
CA ALA A 372 0.90 -34.77 -3.35
C ALA A 372 0.99 -35.37 -4.78
N GLU A 373 0.28 -34.79 -5.77
CA GLU A 373 0.34 -35.24 -7.16
C GLU A 373 1.71 -34.86 -7.78
N ALA A 374 2.16 -33.63 -7.56
CA ALA A 374 3.48 -33.17 -7.99
C ALA A 374 4.61 -33.99 -7.34
N PHE A 375 4.47 -34.30 -6.03
CA PHE A 375 5.40 -35.18 -5.33
C PHE A 375 5.42 -36.60 -5.94
N ALA A 376 4.25 -37.21 -6.10
CA ALA A 376 4.13 -38.56 -6.66
C ALA A 376 4.66 -38.64 -8.09
N ALA A 377 4.37 -37.64 -8.93
CA ALA A 377 4.90 -37.53 -10.29
C ALA A 377 6.43 -37.43 -10.30
N ALA A 378 7.03 -36.63 -9.39
CA ALA A 378 8.47 -36.49 -9.28
C ALA A 378 9.15 -37.80 -8.84
N VAL A 379 8.57 -38.50 -7.85
CA VAL A 379 9.04 -39.82 -7.40
C VAL A 379 8.90 -40.86 -8.52
N HIS A 380 7.76 -40.87 -9.22
CA HIS A 380 7.54 -41.73 -10.39
C HIS A 380 8.60 -41.51 -11.47
N ASN A 381 8.88 -40.25 -11.82
CA ASN A 381 9.93 -39.89 -12.78
C ASN A 381 11.32 -40.35 -12.33
N LYS A 382 11.59 -40.33 -11.02
CA LYS A 382 12.87 -40.78 -10.47
C LYS A 382 13.01 -42.31 -10.44
N LEU A 383 11.94 -43.02 -10.07
CA LEU A 383 11.87 -44.49 -10.07
C LEU A 383 11.82 -45.07 -11.49
N ASN A 384 11.18 -44.34 -12.41
CA ASN A 384 10.93 -44.72 -13.79
C ASN A 384 10.27 -46.12 -13.90
N LYS A 385 9.19 -46.31 -13.13
CA LYS A 385 8.41 -47.55 -13.08
C LYS A 385 6.92 -47.23 -13.04
N ASP A 386 6.17 -47.81 -13.96
CA ASP A 386 4.71 -47.80 -13.93
C ASP A 386 4.20 -48.48 -12.66
N GLY A 387 3.13 -47.95 -12.05
CA GLY A 387 2.57 -48.43 -10.80
C GLY A 387 1.52 -47.51 -10.20
N VAL A 388 0.94 -47.93 -9.07
CA VAL A 388 0.13 -47.05 -8.21
C VAL A 388 1.05 -46.40 -7.18
N TYR A 389 1.02 -45.08 -7.09
CA TYR A 389 1.80 -44.27 -6.15
C TYR A 389 0.85 -43.72 -5.10
N VAL A 390 1.04 -44.15 -3.86
CA VAL A 390 0.27 -43.73 -2.70
C VAL A 390 1.14 -42.79 -1.88
N VAL A 391 0.65 -41.58 -1.63
CA VAL A 391 1.28 -40.60 -0.73
C VAL A 391 0.40 -40.52 0.50
N ALA A 392 0.94 -40.92 1.65
CA ALA A 392 0.25 -40.88 2.92
C ALA A 392 0.97 -39.92 3.87
N ASP A 393 0.26 -38.91 4.37
CA ASP A 393 0.82 -37.95 5.30
C ASP A 393 0.63 -38.46 6.75
N PRO A 394 1.71 -38.80 7.48
CA PRO A 394 1.62 -39.27 8.86
C PRO A 394 1.26 -38.17 9.87
N SER A 395 1.32 -36.89 9.49
CA SER A 395 1.10 -35.72 10.36
C SER A 395 -0.33 -35.19 10.35
N ILE A 396 -1.03 -35.27 9.20
CA ILE A 396 -2.44 -34.87 9.07
C ILE A 396 -3.35 -36.05 8.69
N GLY A 397 -2.76 -37.22 8.39
CA GLY A 397 -3.50 -38.42 8.05
C GLY A 397 -4.06 -38.43 6.63
N SER A 398 -3.66 -37.57 5.70
CA SER A 398 -4.16 -37.65 4.32
C SER A 398 -3.59 -38.87 3.57
N ILE A 399 -4.35 -39.40 2.60
CA ILE A 399 -3.93 -40.45 1.68
C ILE A 399 -4.37 -40.09 0.28
N ASP A 400 -3.40 -39.84 -0.59
CA ASP A 400 -3.58 -39.54 -2.00
C ASP A 400 -3.04 -40.68 -2.87
N VAL A 401 -3.68 -40.92 -4.02
CA VAL A 401 -3.41 -42.09 -4.84
C VAL A 401 -3.39 -41.74 -6.32
N PHE A 402 -2.27 -42.07 -6.97
CA PHE A 402 -2.01 -41.73 -8.36
C PHE A 402 -1.64 -42.98 -9.15
N ASN A 403 -2.29 -43.18 -10.29
CA ASN A 403 -1.99 -44.29 -11.19
C ASN A 403 -1.12 -43.82 -12.36
N TYR A 404 0.09 -44.37 -12.48
CA TYR A 404 0.98 -44.12 -13.60
C TYR A 404 1.17 -45.42 -14.39
N GLY A 405 0.54 -45.50 -15.57
CA GLY A 405 0.80 -46.57 -16.54
C GLY A 405 0.06 -47.89 -16.33
N LEU A 406 -0.67 -48.10 -15.22
CA LEU A 406 -1.50 -49.30 -15.08
C LEU A 406 -2.87 -49.14 -15.75
N ARG A 407 -3.47 -50.27 -16.14
CA ARG A 407 -4.82 -50.38 -16.71
C ARG A 407 -5.93 -50.26 -15.64
N LEU A 408 -5.80 -49.25 -14.78
CA LEU A 408 -6.76 -48.89 -13.75
C LEU A 408 -7.47 -47.60 -14.16
N ASP A 409 -8.76 -47.53 -13.90
CA ASP A 409 -9.52 -46.30 -14.07
C ASP A 409 -9.02 -45.23 -13.08
N SER A 410 -8.18 -44.34 -13.58
CA SER A 410 -7.44 -43.37 -12.75
C SER A 410 -8.35 -42.29 -12.18
N TYR A 411 -9.46 -41.99 -12.86
CA TYR A 411 -10.47 -41.08 -12.35
C TYR A 411 -11.17 -41.66 -11.13
N SER A 412 -11.48 -42.96 -11.14
CA SER A 412 -12.12 -43.61 -9.99
C SER A 412 -11.18 -43.68 -8.77
N VAL A 413 -9.88 -43.89 -8.99
CA VAL A 413 -8.90 -43.94 -7.90
C VAL A 413 -8.68 -42.56 -7.29
N LEU A 414 -8.72 -41.51 -8.10
CA LEU A 414 -8.48 -40.13 -7.66
C LEU A 414 -9.73 -39.45 -7.08
N PHE A 415 -10.88 -39.57 -7.75
CA PHE A 415 -12.09 -38.81 -7.40
C PHE A 415 -13.14 -39.61 -6.62
N ASP A 416 -13.12 -40.96 -6.69
CA ASP A 416 -14.10 -41.81 -6.00
C ASP A 416 -13.51 -42.48 -4.75
N LEU A 417 -12.35 -42.04 -4.26
CA LEU A 417 -11.80 -42.52 -2.99
C LEU A 417 -12.68 -42.03 -1.83
N PRO A 418 -13.20 -42.90 -0.96
CA PRO A 418 -14.05 -42.47 0.16
C PRO A 418 -13.29 -41.52 1.09
N ASP A 419 -13.96 -40.46 1.57
CA ASP A 419 -13.37 -39.47 2.50
C ASP A 419 -12.78 -40.12 3.76
N SER A 420 -13.39 -41.19 4.27
CA SER A 420 -12.87 -41.94 5.42
C SER A 420 -11.53 -42.64 5.15
N VAL A 421 -11.19 -42.86 3.88
CA VAL A 421 -9.88 -43.36 3.44
C VAL A 421 -8.96 -42.20 3.07
N ALA A 422 -9.43 -41.21 2.32
CA ALA A 422 -8.62 -40.07 1.86
C ALA A 422 -8.20 -39.13 3.00
N TYR A 423 -9.15 -38.68 3.82
CA TYR A 423 -8.93 -37.70 4.89
C TYR A 423 -9.04 -38.31 6.30
N GLY A 424 -9.86 -39.35 6.46
CA GLY A 424 -10.15 -39.97 7.74
C GLY A 424 -11.57 -39.69 8.22
N ASP A 425 -11.92 -40.23 9.37
CA ASP A 425 -13.17 -39.96 10.08
C ASP A 425 -12.87 -39.38 11.48
N ASP A 426 -13.91 -39.03 12.25
CA ASP A 426 -13.75 -38.51 13.62
C ASP A 426 -12.86 -39.38 14.52
N ARG A 427 -12.76 -40.68 14.24
CA ARG A 427 -11.91 -41.60 15.01
C ARG A 427 -10.45 -41.51 14.57
N ALA A 428 -10.19 -41.32 13.27
CA ALA A 428 -8.87 -41.04 12.75
C ALA A 428 -8.34 -39.70 13.29
N ASP A 429 -9.19 -38.67 13.37
CA ASP A 429 -8.79 -37.35 13.91
C ASP A 429 -8.42 -37.41 15.41
N GLN A 430 -9.02 -38.35 16.15
CA GLN A 430 -8.73 -38.57 17.57
C GLN A 430 -7.55 -39.50 17.83
N ALA A 431 -7.08 -40.23 16.82
CA ALA A 431 -6.02 -41.21 16.96
C ALA A 431 -4.66 -40.61 16.58
N ASP A 432 -3.65 -40.81 17.43
CA ASP A 432 -2.28 -40.30 17.19
C ASP A 432 -1.64 -40.81 15.88
N ASP A 433 -2.09 -41.95 15.36
CA ASP A 433 -1.60 -42.58 14.12
C ASP A 433 -2.54 -42.37 12.92
N HIS A 434 -3.58 -41.56 13.09
CA HIS A 434 -4.67 -41.32 12.12
C HIS A 434 -5.31 -42.59 11.56
N LEU A 435 -5.16 -43.72 12.27
CA LEU A 435 -5.54 -45.06 11.83
C LEU A 435 -5.00 -45.41 10.43
N LEU A 436 -3.84 -44.85 10.03
CA LEU A 436 -3.31 -44.95 8.67
C LEU A 436 -3.11 -46.40 8.23
N GLY A 437 -2.65 -47.29 9.11
CA GLY A 437 -2.50 -48.70 8.78
C GLY A 437 -3.81 -49.39 8.37
N GLN A 438 -4.93 -49.06 9.03
CA GLN A 438 -6.26 -49.60 8.68
C GLN A 438 -6.79 -48.98 7.37
N ARG A 439 -6.56 -47.68 7.19
CA ARG A 439 -7.00 -46.95 6.00
C ARG A 439 -6.24 -47.38 4.76
N LEU A 440 -4.93 -47.64 4.86
CA LEU A 440 -4.13 -48.23 3.80
C LEU A 440 -4.58 -49.65 3.44
N ASP A 441 -4.97 -50.49 4.41
CA ASP A 441 -5.54 -51.82 4.13
C ASP A 441 -6.89 -51.73 3.39
N THR A 442 -7.69 -50.72 3.76
CA THR A 442 -8.96 -50.41 3.10
C THR A 442 -8.73 -49.89 1.68
N LEU A 443 -7.76 -49.00 1.48
CA LEU A 443 -7.32 -48.53 0.17
C LEU A 443 -6.93 -49.70 -0.72
N MET A 444 -6.10 -50.63 -0.23
CA MET A 444 -5.73 -51.80 -1.01
C MET A 444 -6.95 -52.63 -1.43
N THR A 445 -8.01 -52.66 -0.61
CA THR A 445 -9.26 -53.37 -0.95
C THR A 445 -10.05 -52.63 -2.03
N ILE A 446 -9.98 -51.29 -2.05
CA ILE A 446 -10.54 -50.46 -3.11
C ILE A 446 -9.79 -50.70 -4.43
N LEU A 447 -8.45 -50.65 -4.42
CA LEU A 447 -7.63 -50.93 -5.60
C LEU A 447 -7.90 -52.31 -6.22
N ASP A 448 -8.07 -53.34 -5.38
CA ASP A 448 -8.47 -54.69 -5.83
C ASP A 448 -9.81 -54.67 -6.60
N ARG A 449 -10.74 -53.77 -6.25
CA ARG A 449 -12.08 -53.66 -6.83
C ARG A 449 -12.20 -52.64 -7.95
N THR A 450 -11.22 -51.73 -8.08
CA THR A 450 -11.19 -50.69 -9.10
C THR A 450 -11.34 -51.29 -10.50
N LYS A 451 -12.22 -50.70 -11.31
CA LYS A 451 -12.48 -51.17 -12.67
C LYS A 451 -11.19 -51.12 -13.50
N ARG A 452 -10.95 -52.20 -14.27
CA ARG A 452 -9.84 -52.24 -15.23
C ARG A 452 -10.25 -51.55 -16.54
N THR A 453 -9.31 -50.85 -17.14
CA THR A 453 -9.47 -50.17 -18.44
C THR A 453 -8.76 -50.96 -19.56
N ASP A 454 -9.09 -50.68 -20.81
CA ASP A 454 -8.41 -51.30 -21.95
C ASP A 454 -6.99 -50.75 -22.13
N GLU A 455 -6.84 -49.43 -21.94
CA GLU A 455 -5.57 -48.70 -21.97
C GLU A 455 -5.36 -47.96 -20.65
N PRO A 456 -4.11 -47.70 -20.24
CA PRO A 456 -3.82 -46.85 -19.09
C PRO A 456 -4.46 -45.48 -19.27
N THR A 457 -5.29 -45.07 -18.33
CA THR A 457 -5.80 -43.69 -18.28
C THR A 457 -4.79 -42.84 -17.53
N ALA A 458 -4.56 -41.60 -17.97
CA ALA A 458 -3.75 -40.62 -17.26
C ALA A 458 -4.62 -39.42 -16.87
N VAL A 459 -4.44 -38.91 -15.66
CA VAL A 459 -5.19 -37.74 -15.15
C VAL A 459 -4.70 -36.44 -15.82
N GLY A 460 -3.48 -36.45 -16.37
CA GLY A 460 -2.83 -35.32 -17.01
C GLY A 460 -1.44 -35.13 -16.43
N ASP A 461 -0.80 -34.02 -16.78
CA ASP A 461 0.37 -33.55 -16.06
C ASP A 461 -0.08 -32.94 -14.71
N PRO A 462 0.71 -33.10 -13.63
CA PRO A 462 0.40 -32.50 -12.34
C PRO A 462 0.27 -30.98 -12.46
N HIS A 463 -0.47 -30.38 -11.53
CA HIS A 463 -0.59 -28.93 -11.48
C HIS A 463 0.79 -28.28 -11.32
N PRO A 464 1.08 -27.20 -12.07
CA PRO A 464 2.37 -26.55 -11.98
C PRO A 464 2.50 -25.89 -10.60
N VAL A 465 3.43 -26.43 -9.80
CA VAL A 465 3.77 -25.85 -8.51
C VAL A 465 4.48 -24.51 -8.71
N THR A 466 4.23 -23.55 -7.80
CA THR A 466 4.93 -22.26 -7.77
C THR A 466 6.44 -22.49 -7.76
N ASP A 467 7.15 -21.76 -8.63
CA ASP A 467 8.61 -21.85 -8.74
C ASP A 467 9.28 -21.39 -7.43
N PRO A 468 9.94 -22.30 -6.69
CA PRO A 468 10.50 -22.01 -5.36
C PRO A 468 11.64 -20.99 -5.42
N ILE A 469 12.28 -20.79 -6.58
CA ILE A 469 13.36 -19.82 -6.73
C ILE A 469 12.80 -18.39 -6.77
N THR A 470 11.65 -18.20 -7.41
CA THR A 470 11.05 -16.88 -7.62
C THR A 470 9.93 -16.55 -6.64
N GLU A 471 9.47 -17.52 -5.85
CA GLU A 471 8.39 -17.38 -4.86
C GLU A 471 8.59 -16.21 -3.89
N ASN A 472 9.81 -16.07 -3.36
CA ASN A 472 10.15 -14.99 -2.42
C ASN A 472 10.56 -13.67 -3.10
N HIS A 473 10.55 -13.60 -4.43
CA HIS A 473 10.88 -12.38 -5.16
C HIS A 473 9.67 -11.47 -5.28
N LEU A 474 9.82 -10.27 -4.77
CA LEU A 474 8.81 -9.24 -4.91
C LEU A 474 8.86 -8.65 -6.32
N PRO A 475 7.69 -8.34 -6.93
CA PRO A 475 7.67 -7.67 -8.21
C PRO A 475 8.41 -6.32 -8.13
N PRO A 476 9.01 -5.85 -9.24
CA PRO A 476 9.68 -4.56 -9.26
C PRO A 476 8.76 -3.41 -8.82
N LEU A 477 9.33 -2.36 -8.23
CA LEU A 477 8.57 -1.19 -7.73
C LEU A 477 7.73 -0.50 -8.83
N PHE A 478 8.20 -0.54 -10.07
CA PHE A 478 7.53 0.06 -11.24
C PHE A 478 6.76 -0.98 -12.04
N ALA A 479 6.17 -1.97 -11.37
CA ALA A 479 5.35 -3.01 -11.97
C ALA A 479 3.97 -3.08 -11.28
N THR A 480 3.13 -4.04 -11.71
CA THR A 480 1.82 -4.36 -11.11
C THR A 480 0.94 -3.13 -10.89
N ASP A 481 0.69 -2.74 -9.64
CA ASP A 481 -0.24 -1.67 -9.24
C ASP A 481 0.34 -0.26 -9.41
N PHE A 482 1.58 -0.14 -9.90
CA PHE A 482 2.16 1.11 -10.34
C PHE A 482 1.28 1.82 -11.39
N TRP A 483 0.74 1.07 -12.37
CA TRP A 483 -0.07 1.64 -13.46
C TRP A 483 -1.43 2.19 -12.98
N PRO A 484 -2.25 1.43 -12.22
CA PRO A 484 -3.40 1.98 -11.52
C PRO A 484 -3.06 3.21 -10.67
N GLY A 485 -1.91 3.18 -9.99
CA GLY A 485 -1.36 4.30 -9.22
C GLY A 485 -1.24 5.57 -10.06
N LEU A 486 -0.57 5.50 -11.23
CA LEU A 486 -0.42 6.65 -12.14
C LEU A 486 -1.78 7.28 -12.51
N PHE A 487 -2.78 6.45 -12.81
CA PHE A 487 -4.12 6.90 -13.18
C PHE A 487 -4.82 7.61 -12.00
N MET A 488 -4.77 7.00 -10.80
CA MET A 488 -5.35 7.59 -9.60
C MET A 488 -4.65 8.88 -9.18
N GLY A 489 -3.33 8.96 -9.39
CA GLY A 489 -2.55 10.20 -9.22
C GLY A 489 -3.09 11.34 -10.09
N ALA A 490 -3.39 11.05 -11.36
CA ALA A 490 -3.97 12.04 -12.27
C ALA A 490 -5.35 12.52 -11.81
N ILE A 491 -6.24 11.59 -11.45
CA ILE A 491 -7.57 11.93 -10.91
C ILE A 491 -7.45 12.79 -9.65
N GLY A 492 -6.58 12.39 -8.71
CA GLY A 492 -6.33 13.14 -7.48
C GLY A 492 -5.87 14.58 -7.75
N ALA A 493 -4.95 14.77 -8.70
CA ALA A 493 -4.48 16.09 -9.09
C ALA A 493 -5.60 16.98 -9.68
N TRP A 494 -6.49 16.41 -10.51
CA TRP A 494 -7.65 17.12 -11.05
C TRP A 494 -8.65 17.52 -9.97
N LEU A 495 -8.98 16.60 -9.05
CA LEU A 495 -9.90 16.87 -7.94
C LEU A 495 -9.36 17.96 -7.01
N LEU A 496 -8.08 17.87 -6.61
CA LEU A 496 -7.42 18.87 -5.77
C LEU A 496 -7.36 20.24 -6.47
N THR A 497 -7.03 20.27 -7.77
CA THR A 497 -7.07 21.50 -8.56
C THR A 497 -8.49 22.09 -8.60
N GLY A 498 -9.51 21.26 -8.82
CA GLY A 498 -10.91 21.65 -8.82
C GLY A 498 -11.36 22.25 -7.49
N LEU A 499 -10.94 21.65 -6.37
CA LEU A 499 -11.18 22.15 -5.01
C LEU A 499 -10.54 23.54 -4.81
N VAL A 500 -9.26 23.68 -5.13
CA VAL A 500 -8.53 24.97 -5.03
C VAL A 500 -9.18 26.03 -5.91
N ALA A 501 -9.58 25.66 -7.13
CA ALA A 501 -10.28 26.56 -8.04
C ALA A 501 -11.65 27.00 -7.49
N GLY A 502 -12.40 26.07 -6.88
CA GLY A 502 -13.67 26.33 -6.22
C GLY A 502 -13.53 27.32 -5.06
N VAL A 503 -12.57 27.09 -4.16
CA VAL A 503 -12.27 27.98 -3.03
C VAL A 503 -11.89 29.38 -3.54
N LEU A 504 -10.97 29.49 -4.49
CA LEU A 504 -10.55 30.78 -5.06
C LEU A 504 -11.69 31.52 -5.77
N ARG A 505 -12.65 30.81 -6.36
CA ARG A 505 -13.86 31.40 -6.95
C ARG A 505 -14.81 31.94 -5.89
N ILE A 506 -14.96 31.25 -4.76
CA ILE A 506 -15.75 31.71 -3.61
C ILE A 506 -15.11 32.97 -3.01
N VAL A 507 -13.81 32.93 -2.73
CA VAL A 507 -13.04 34.08 -2.20
C VAL A 507 -13.18 35.29 -3.14
N ARG A 508 -13.04 35.10 -4.45
CA ARG A 508 -13.24 36.18 -5.43
C ARG A 508 -14.66 36.76 -5.38
N ARG A 509 -15.69 35.92 -5.26
CA ARG A 509 -17.08 36.39 -5.15
C ARG A 509 -17.31 37.17 -3.86
N VAL A 510 -16.67 36.78 -2.76
CA VAL A 510 -16.73 37.51 -1.50
C VAL A 510 -16.01 38.85 -1.64
N LEU A 511 -14.77 38.87 -2.12
CA LEU A 511 -14.00 40.11 -2.31
C LEU A 511 -14.68 41.09 -3.28
N LEU A 512 -15.30 40.61 -4.37
CA LEU A 512 -16.05 41.48 -5.30
C LEU A 512 -17.40 41.96 -4.73
N ARG A 513 -17.87 41.40 -3.62
CA ARG A 513 -19.07 41.88 -2.90
C ARG A 513 -18.72 42.90 -1.81
N VAL A 514 -17.44 43.07 -1.49
CA VAL A 514 -16.97 44.03 -0.48
C VAL A 514 -16.69 45.34 -1.20
N ASP A 515 -17.66 46.25 -1.06
CA ASP A 515 -17.64 47.71 -1.27
C ASP A 515 -17.43 48.27 -2.70
N PRO A 516 -18.51 48.63 -3.41
CA PRO A 516 -18.38 49.56 -4.54
C PRO A 516 -17.98 50.94 -4.02
N GLU A 517 -16.89 51.50 -4.57
CA GLU A 517 -16.50 52.89 -4.31
C GLU A 517 -17.59 53.87 -4.77
N PRO A 518 -17.82 54.98 -4.04
CA PRO A 518 -18.76 56.01 -4.47
C PRO A 518 -18.31 56.65 -5.78
N LEU A 519 -19.27 57.06 -6.60
CA LEU A 519 -18.98 57.70 -7.88
C LEU A 519 -18.33 59.08 -7.68
N PRO A 520 -17.32 59.46 -8.49
CA PRO A 520 -16.74 60.80 -8.43
C PRO A 520 -17.79 61.88 -8.69
N THR A 521 -17.76 62.98 -7.94
CA THR A 521 -18.74 64.07 -8.02
C THR A 521 -18.90 64.63 -9.43
N GLU A 522 -17.80 64.76 -10.18
CA GLU A 522 -17.80 65.27 -11.57
C GLU A 522 -18.61 64.39 -12.54
N SER A 523 -18.73 63.10 -12.25
CA SER A 523 -19.46 62.15 -13.10
C SER A 523 -20.96 62.12 -12.81
N LEU A 524 -21.40 62.62 -11.64
CA LEU A 524 -22.78 62.52 -11.16
C LEU A 524 -23.83 63.10 -12.13
N PRO A 525 -23.63 64.27 -12.78
CA PRO A 525 -24.61 64.82 -13.70
C PRO A 525 -24.81 63.99 -14.99
N LEU A 526 -23.82 63.14 -15.33
CA LEU A 526 -23.86 62.30 -16.52
C LEU A 526 -24.47 60.92 -16.24
N VAL A 527 -24.33 60.43 -15.01
CA VAL A 527 -24.71 59.06 -14.63
C VAL A 527 -25.96 58.99 -13.75
N SER A 528 -26.31 60.08 -13.05
CA SER A 528 -27.47 60.08 -12.15
C SER A 528 -28.76 60.11 -12.96
N PRO A 529 -29.64 59.11 -12.79
CA PRO A 529 -30.88 59.03 -13.56
C PRO A 529 -31.84 60.14 -13.14
N ARG A 530 -32.59 60.66 -14.12
CA ARG A 530 -33.72 61.56 -13.89
C ARG A 530 -34.89 60.86 -13.19
N GLU A 531 -35.03 59.57 -13.44
CA GLU A 531 -36.12 58.72 -13.00
C GLU A 531 -35.56 57.54 -12.21
N PRO A 532 -34.91 57.78 -11.05
CA PRO A 532 -34.29 56.70 -10.28
C PRO A 532 -35.34 55.67 -9.88
N SER A 533 -34.94 54.39 -9.90
CA SER A 533 -35.71 53.34 -9.24
C SER A 533 -35.44 53.39 -7.75
N GLU A 534 -36.38 52.93 -6.94
CA GLU A 534 -36.21 52.84 -5.49
C GLU A 534 -35.00 51.96 -5.12
N ALA A 535 -34.75 50.89 -5.88
CA ALA A 535 -33.57 50.04 -5.72
C ALA A 535 -32.26 50.80 -5.98
N TYR A 536 -32.23 51.68 -6.99
CA TYR A 536 -31.09 52.56 -7.26
C TYR A 536 -30.84 53.53 -6.10
N LEU A 537 -31.89 54.16 -5.58
CA LEU A 537 -31.78 55.10 -4.45
C LEU A 537 -31.25 54.40 -3.19
N ARG A 538 -31.80 53.24 -2.83
CA ARG A 538 -31.30 52.46 -1.67
C ARG A 538 -29.85 52.05 -1.83
N HIS A 539 -29.48 51.57 -3.01
CA HIS A 539 -28.10 51.18 -3.28
C HIS A 539 -27.16 52.38 -3.15
N THR A 540 -27.51 53.50 -3.80
CA THR A 540 -26.69 54.72 -3.80
C THR A 540 -26.60 55.33 -2.41
N ALA A 541 -27.71 55.42 -1.67
CA ALA A 541 -27.72 55.91 -0.28
C ALA A 541 -26.78 55.10 0.61
N ARG A 542 -26.81 53.77 0.49
CA ARG A 542 -25.97 52.87 1.28
C ARG A 542 -24.48 53.02 0.94
N VAL A 543 -24.15 53.19 -0.34
CA VAL A 543 -22.78 53.40 -0.80
C VAL A 543 -22.23 54.74 -0.30
N GLU A 544 -22.99 55.82 -0.49
CA GLU A 544 -22.57 57.17 -0.11
C GLU A 544 -22.47 57.35 1.41
N LEU A 545 -23.42 56.78 2.17
CA LEU A 545 -23.42 56.87 3.64
C LEU A 545 -22.29 56.03 4.26
N ARG A 546 -21.97 54.85 3.72
CA ARG A 546 -20.81 54.07 4.15
C ARG A 546 -19.49 54.74 3.82
N ALA A 547 -19.38 55.31 2.62
CA ALA A 547 -18.20 56.08 2.24
C ALA A 547 -17.99 57.27 3.18
N LEU A 548 -19.06 58.00 3.50
CA LEU A 548 -19.03 59.07 4.48
C LEU A 548 -18.61 58.57 5.88
N ALA A 549 -19.21 57.50 6.39
CA ALA A 549 -18.86 56.95 7.70
C ALA A 549 -17.38 56.52 7.78
N ALA A 550 -16.86 55.92 6.71
CA ALA A 550 -15.44 55.54 6.62
C ALA A 550 -14.51 56.77 6.56
N GLU A 551 -14.86 57.78 5.76
CA GLU A 551 -14.09 59.04 5.66
C GLU A 551 -14.14 59.85 6.97
N PHE A 552 -15.29 59.86 7.65
CA PHE A 552 -15.50 60.55 8.93
C PHE A 552 -14.73 59.87 10.07
N GLY A 553 -14.79 58.53 10.16
CA GLY A 553 -14.09 57.74 11.18
C GLY A 553 -12.55 57.72 11.05
N ALA A 554 -12.01 58.09 9.89
CA ALA A 554 -10.57 58.17 9.64
C ALA A 554 -9.89 59.43 10.24
N GLY A 555 -10.60 60.22 11.05
CA GLY A 555 -10.06 61.38 11.76
C GLY A 555 -10.41 62.73 11.12
N ALA A 556 -11.68 62.91 10.76
CA ALA A 556 -12.19 64.19 10.24
C ALA A 556 -11.93 65.36 11.21
N ARG A 557 -11.63 66.55 10.64
CA ARG A 557 -11.54 67.82 11.38
C ARG A 557 -12.89 68.14 12.06
N GLU A 558 -12.86 68.83 13.20
CA GLU A 558 -14.03 69.39 13.90
C GLU A 558 -14.72 70.49 13.06
N ASP A 559 -15.28 70.15 11.90
CA ASP A 559 -16.21 71.03 11.17
C ASP A 559 -17.63 70.66 11.56
N SER A 560 -18.27 71.54 12.35
CA SER A 560 -19.65 71.34 12.83
C SER A 560 -20.64 71.10 11.69
N ARG A 561 -20.37 71.61 10.48
CA ARG A 561 -21.23 71.43 9.31
C ARG A 561 -21.20 69.99 8.78
N VAL A 562 -20.04 69.33 8.83
CA VAL A 562 -19.93 67.92 8.45
C VAL A 562 -20.69 67.06 9.44
N GLN A 563 -20.51 67.33 10.74
CA GLN A 563 -21.23 66.66 11.82
C GLN A 563 -22.75 66.85 11.67
N ASP A 564 -23.21 68.09 11.49
CA ASP A 564 -24.63 68.41 11.33
C ASP A 564 -25.28 67.68 10.14
N ARG A 565 -24.57 67.61 9.01
CA ARG A 565 -25.03 66.92 7.79
C ARG A 565 -25.03 65.39 7.96
N PHE A 566 -24.04 64.84 8.67
CA PHE A 566 -23.96 63.41 8.96
C PHE A 566 -25.04 62.97 9.96
N ASP A 567 -25.22 63.72 11.04
CA ASP A 567 -26.25 63.46 12.05
C ASP A 567 -27.65 63.57 11.43
N ALA A 568 -27.90 64.58 10.58
CA ALA A 568 -29.16 64.67 9.84
C ALA A 568 -29.38 63.47 8.90
N ALA A 569 -28.33 62.96 8.25
CA ALA A 569 -28.43 61.77 7.41
C ALA A 569 -28.73 60.51 8.24
N LEU A 570 -28.15 60.37 9.43
CA LEU A 570 -28.43 59.24 10.33
C LEU A 570 -29.84 59.31 10.94
N LEU A 571 -30.30 60.50 11.33
CA LEU A 571 -31.66 60.72 11.85
C LEU A 571 -32.76 60.26 10.86
N LEU A 572 -32.50 60.34 9.55
CA LEU A 572 -33.43 59.89 8.52
C LEU A 572 -33.46 58.36 8.31
N VAL A 573 -32.47 57.64 8.84
CA VAL A 573 -32.23 56.22 8.51
C VAL A 573 -32.24 55.34 9.78
N ASP A 574 -32.66 55.87 10.92
CA ASP A 574 -32.53 55.26 12.26
C ASP A 574 -31.06 54.88 12.60
N ASP A 575 -30.76 54.55 13.87
CA ASP A 575 -29.39 54.29 14.35
C ASP A 575 -28.66 53.11 13.68
N ASP A 576 -29.37 52.25 12.92
CA ASP A 576 -28.77 51.19 12.09
C ASP A 576 -29.00 51.45 10.59
N PRO A 577 -28.09 52.22 9.94
CA PRO A 577 -28.24 52.61 8.55
C PRO A 577 -28.24 51.41 7.59
N ASP A 578 -27.60 50.31 7.97
CA ASP A 578 -27.52 49.11 7.15
C ASP A 578 -28.79 48.27 7.22
N ALA A 579 -29.45 48.20 8.38
CA ALA A 579 -30.73 47.50 8.53
C ALA A 579 -31.89 48.29 7.92
N ALA A 580 -31.94 49.62 8.11
CA ALA A 580 -33.02 50.45 7.57
C ALA A 580 -32.99 50.53 6.04
N LEU A 581 -31.82 50.72 5.43
CA LEU A 581 -31.68 50.75 3.96
C LEU A 581 -31.88 49.38 3.30
N ARG A 582 -31.97 48.26 4.04
CA ARG A 582 -32.24 46.91 3.53
C ARG A 582 -33.73 46.54 3.56
N ARG A 583 -34.53 47.11 4.46
CA ARG A 583 -35.97 46.83 4.57
C ARG A 583 -36.74 47.54 3.45
N SER A 584 -37.43 46.78 2.60
CA SER A 584 -38.28 47.34 1.54
C SER A 584 -39.58 47.88 2.13
N GLY A 585 -39.94 49.13 1.79
CA GLY A 585 -41.25 49.73 2.11
C GLY A 585 -41.33 50.59 3.37
N GLN A 586 -40.23 50.85 4.08
CA GLN A 586 -40.24 51.72 5.28
C GLN A 586 -39.68 53.13 5.05
N THR A 587 -38.71 53.29 4.14
CA THR A 587 -38.13 54.60 3.80
C THR A 587 -38.69 55.08 2.47
N ASP A 588 -39.33 56.25 2.47
CA ASP A 588 -39.86 56.84 1.24
C ASP A 588 -38.71 57.27 0.28
N PRO A 589 -38.98 57.32 -1.04
CA PRO A 589 -37.95 57.68 -2.02
C PRO A 589 -37.34 59.06 -1.83
N ALA A 590 -38.09 60.02 -1.30
CA ALA A 590 -37.60 61.39 -1.08
C ALA A 590 -36.56 61.42 0.05
N THR A 591 -36.82 60.71 1.14
CA THR A 591 -35.90 60.50 2.26
C THR A 591 -34.60 59.85 1.79
N LEU A 592 -34.66 58.84 0.92
CA LEU A 592 -33.46 58.21 0.35
C LEU A 592 -32.62 59.20 -0.48
N VAL A 593 -33.25 60.11 -1.23
CA VAL A 593 -32.54 61.17 -1.95
C VAL A 593 -31.93 62.17 -0.97
N THR A 594 -32.66 62.56 0.07
CA THR A 594 -32.14 63.46 1.12
C THR A 594 -30.89 62.88 1.77
N VAL A 595 -30.89 61.60 2.11
CA VAL A 595 -29.72 60.88 2.66
C VAL A 595 -28.54 60.91 1.68
N ILE A 596 -28.77 60.64 0.39
CA ILE A 596 -27.71 60.71 -0.64
C ILE A 596 -27.12 62.12 -0.73
N VAL A 597 -27.98 63.14 -0.74
CA VAL A 597 -27.58 64.55 -0.87
C VAL A 597 -26.79 64.99 0.36
N LEU A 598 -27.28 64.70 1.57
CA LEU A 598 -26.57 65.00 2.82
C LEU A 598 -25.23 64.26 2.91
N ALA A 599 -25.21 62.97 2.54
CA ALA A 599 -23.99 62.19 2.55
C ALA A 599 -22.92 62.78 1.61
N ARG A 600 -23.32 63.16 0.39
CA ARG A 600 -22.42 63.81 -0.58
C ARG A 600 -21.96 65.18 -0.13
N ALA A 601 -22.86 65.99 0.42
CA ALA A 601 -22.54 67.32 0.91
C ALA A 601 -21.59 67.29 2.12
N ALA A 602 -21.74 66.32 3.02
CA ALA A 602 -20.82 66.10 4.13
C ALA A 602 -19.43 65.68 3.63
N ARG A 603 -19.35 64.77 2.65
CA ARG A 603 -18.08 64.36 2.02
C ARG A 603 -17.39 65.49 1.27
N GLN A 604 -18.15 66.38 0.63
CA GLN A 604 -17.61 67.58 -0.01
C GLN A 604 -17.06 68.58 1.01
N ALA A 605 -17.76 68.80 2.12
CA ALA A 605 -17.25 69.61 3.22
C ALA A 605 -15.99 69.00 3.86
N LEU A 606 -15.90 67.66 3.97
CA LEU A 606 -14.66 66.99 4.37
C LEU A 606 -13.49 67.24 3.39
N ALA A 607 -13.78 67.39 2.11
CA ALA A 607 -12.82 67.76 1.08
C ALA A 607 -12.48 69.27 1.05
N GLY A 608 -13.11 70.09 1.91
CA GLY A 608 -12.89 71.52 2.01
C GLY A 608 -13.71 72.37 1.04
N ASP A 609 -14.77 71.82 0.44
CA ASP A 609 -15.71 72.58 -0.39
C ASP A 609 -16.85 73.17 0.47
N ASP A 610 -16.94 74.50 0.50
CA ASP A 610 -17.93 75.26 1.27
C ASP A 610 -19.27 75.45 0.55
N ASN A 611 -19.48 74.79 -0.59
CA ASN A 611 -20.72 74.94 -1.33
C ASN A 611 -21.93 74.38 -0.56
N ASP A 612 -22.86 75.27 -0.22
CA ASP A 612 -24.11 74.91 0.47
C ASP A 612 -25.28 74.69 -0.49
N LEU A 613 -25.08 74.81 -1.81
CA LEU A 613 -26.13 74.65 -2.80
C LEU A 613 -25.91 73.39 -3.65
N CYS A 614 -26.98 72.64 -3.90
CA CYS A 614 -26.98 71.55 -4.88
C CYS A 614 -27.93 71.84 -6.05
N CYS A 615 -27.84 71.04 -7.11
CA CYS A 615 -28.61 71.29 -8.31
C CYS A 615 -30.13 71.14 -8.07
N GLY A 616 -30.86 72.24 -8.15
CA GLY A 616 -32.32 72.30 -8.02
C GLY A 616 -33.10 71.70 -9.20
N VAL A 617 -32.43 71.27 -10.28
CA VAL A 617 -33.08 70.48 -11.35
C VAL A 617 -33.04 68.99 -10.99
N ASN A 618 -31.92 68.51 -10.45
CA ASN A 618 -31.79 67.15 -9.95
C ASN A 618 -30.75 67.15 -8.82
N PRO A 619 -31.19 67.07 -7.55
CA PRO A 619 -30.29 67.06 -6.39
C PRO A 619 -29.21 65.96 -6.44
N LEU A 620 -29.45 64.86 -7.17
CA LEU A 620 -28.47 63.80 -7.36
C LEU A 620 -27.27 64.20 -8.24
N HIS A 621 -27.33 65.32 -8.96
CA HIS A 621 -26.21 65.83 -9.77
C HIS A 621 -25.09 66.44 -8.91
N GLY A 622 -25.32 66.69 -7.62
CA GLY A 622 -24.32 67.28 -6.73
C GLY A 622 -24.34 68.82 -6.74
N PRO A 623 -23.19 69.47 -6.50
CA PRO A 623 -23.11 70.88 -6.13
C PRO A 623 -23.50 71.80 -7.29
N ALA A 624 -24.12 72.94 -6.95
CA ALA A 624 -24.50 73.95 -7.92
C ALA A 624 -23.34 74.94 -8.16
N VAL A 625 -23.15 75.35 -9.41
CA VAL A 625 -22.07 76.29 -9.81
C VAL A 625 -22.61 77.61 -10.33
N ALA A 626 -23.91 77.70 -10.61
CA ALA A 626 -24.57 78.89 -11.15
C ALA A 626 -26.07 78.90 -10.82
N HIS A 627 -26.73 80.03 -11.05
CA HIS A 627 -28.19 80.12 -11.05
C HIS A 627 -28.74 80.23 -12.47
N LYS A 628 -29.82 79.49 -12.77
CA LYS A 628 -30.59 79.59 -14.02
C LYS A 628 -32.07 79.70 -13.67
N LEU A 629 -32.72 80.76 -14.11
CA LEU A 629 -34.13 81.05 -13.79
C LEU A 629 -34.41 80.99 -12.27
N ARG A 630 -33.51 81.59 -11.47
CA ARG A 630 -33.53 81.60 -9.99
C ARG A 630 -33.30 80.25 -9.29
N LEU A 631 -33.05 79.16 -10.03
CA LEU A 631 -32.71 77.85 -9.45
C LEU A 631 -31.19 77.63 -9.44
N PRO A 632 -30.60 77.10 -8.36
CA PRO A 632 -29.20 76.68 -8.35
C PRO A 632 -29.03 75.46 -9.28
N VAL A 633 -28.04 75.47 -10.18
CA VAL A 633 -27.82 74.41 -11.16
C VAL A 633 -26.35 74.00 -11.23
N CYS A 634 -26.09 72.69 -11.44
CA CYS A 634 -24.76 72.20 -11.77
C CYS A 634 -24.35 72.61 -13.19
N GLU A 635 -23.06 72.46 -13.52
CA GLU A 635 -22.51 72.86 -14.81
C GLU A 635 -23.27 72.25 -15.99
N ALA A 636 -23.54 70.94 -15.93
CA ALA A 636 -24.27 70.25 -16.99
C ALA A 636 -25.71 70.77 -17.17
N CYS A 637 -26.39 71.21 -16.12
CA CYS A 637 -27.75 71.74 -16.19
C CYS A 637 -27.78 73.23 -16.59
N ARG A 638 -26.73 74.00 -16.30
CA ARG A 638 -26.54 75.35 -16.82
C ARG A 638 -26.53 75.35 -18.34
N ASP A 639 -25.75 74.43 -18.91
CA ASP A 639 -25.45 74.37 -20.35
C ASP A 639 -26.54 73.63 -21.16
N ALA A 640 -27.51 72.99 -20.47
CA ALA A 640 -28.63 72.32 -21.12
C ALA A 640 -29.65 73.32 -21.69
N SER A 641 -30.04 73.14 -22.95
CA SER A 641 -31.08 73.96 -23.61
C SER A 641 -32.48 73.73 -23.04
N GLU A 642 -32.76 72.55 -22.49
CA GLU A 642 -34.06 72.18 -21.90
C GLU A 642 -33.90 71.60 -20.49
N THR A 643 -33.89 72.47 -19.46
CA THR A 643 -33.76 72.07 -18.04
C THR A 643 -34.90 71.18 -17.57
N ARG A 644 -36.12 71.37 -18.10
CA ARG A 644 -37.31 70.57 -17.76
C ARG A 644 -37.16 69.08 -18.08
N LYS A 645 -36.34 68.73 -19.08
CA LYS A 645 -36.09 67.32 -19.46
C LYS A 645 -35.09 66.61 -18.55
N ARG A 646 -34.51 67.30 -17.56
CA ARG A 646 -33.58 66.74 -16.59
C ARG A 646 -34.12 66.78 -15.15
N TRP A 647 -35.37 67.22 -14.97
CA TRP A 647 -35.98 67.37 -13.66
C TRP A 647 -36.18 66.03 -12.96
N LEU A 648 -35.66 65.89 -11.73
CA LEU A 648 -35.79 64.68 -10.94
C LEU A 648 -37.25 64.38 -10.62
N THR A 649 -37.68 63.16 -10.93
CA THR A 649 -39.01 62.66 -10.56
C THR A 649 -38.89 61.34 -9.80
N LEU A 650 -39.63 61.23 -8.70
CA LEU A 650 -39.53 60.09 -7.80
C LEU A 650 -40.81 59.23 -7.87
N PRO A 651 -40.73 57.92 -7.53
CA PRO A 651 -41.91 57.05 -7.48
C PRO A 651 -42.88 57.49 -6.39
N ALA A 652 -44.14 57.74 -6.73
CA ALA A 652 -45.15 58.26 -5.80
C ALA A 652 -45.25 57.44 -4.50
N PRO A 653 -45.53 58.08 -3.34
CA PRO A 653 -45.69 57.39 -2.07
C PRO A 653 -46.83 56.35 -2.12
N ASP A 654 -46.73 55.33 -1.27
CA ASP A 654 -47.65 54.18 -1.27
C ASP A 654 -49.13 54.62 -1.24
N GLY A 655 -49.90 54.18 -2.24
CA GLY A 655 -51.33 54.48 -2.38
C GLY A 655 -51.74 55.10 -3.72
N GLN A 656 -50.81 55.67 -4.50
CA GLN A 656 -51.07 56.26 -5.83
C GLN A 656 -50.48 55.43 -7.00
N GLY A 657 -50.49 54.10 -6.91
CA GLY A 657 -50.09 53.21 -8.02
C GLY A 657 -48.59 53.23 -8.40
N ARG A 658 -47.97 52.05 -8.54
CA ARG A 658 -46.51 51.85 -8.79
C ARG A 658 -45.91 52.54 -10.04
N ARG A 659 -46.70 53.20 -10.88
CA ARG A 659 -46.24 53.86 -12.12
C ARG A 659 -46.36 55.38 -12.11
N THR A 660 -46.97 55.97 -11.08
CA THR A 660 -47.08 57.43 -10.96
C THR A 660 -45.74 57.96 -10.46
N ARG A 661 -45.18 58.96 -11.16
CA ARG A 661 -43.98 59.70 -10.73
C ARG A 661 -44.36 61.14 -10.50
N VAL A 662 -43.87 61.73 -9.42
CA VAL A 662 -44.08 63.15 -9.12
C VAL A 662 -42.74 63.87 -9.04
N PRO A 663 -42.66 65.15 -9.46
CA PRO A 663 -41.49 66.00 -9.22
C PRO A 663 -41.06 65.95 -7.76
N TYR A 664 -39.75 65.98 -7.51
CA TYR A 664 -39.24 65.87 -6.15
C TYR A 664 -39.69 67.03 -5.23
N GLU A 665 -39.99 68.19 -5.81
CA GLU A 665 -40.49 69.40 -5.13
C GLU A 665 -41.94 69.26 -4.64
N ASP A 666 -42.70 68.33 -5.21
CA ASP A 666 -44.09 68.06 -4.84
C ASP A 666 -44.19 67.02 -3.70
N TYR A 667 -43.06 66.52 -3.18
CA TYR A 667 -43.05 65.62 -2.02
C TYR A 667 -43.17 66.40 -0.73
N ASP A 668 -44.04 65.92 0.17
CA ASP A 668 -44.06 66.40 1.55
C ASP A 668 -42.88 65.81 2.34
N SER A 669 -41.69 66.37 2.15
CA SER A 669 -40.44 65.87 2.74
C SER A 669 -39.38 66.97 2.90
N PRO A 670 -38.36 66.77 3.76
CA PRO A 670 -37.23 67.70 3.89
C PRO A 670 -36.46 67.94 2.59
N LEU A 671 -36.65 67.10 1.57
CA LEU A 671 -36.01 67.25 0.26
C LEU A 671 -36.39 68.57 -0.43
N CYS A 672 -37.56 69.15 -0.13
CA CYS A 672 -38.01 70.39 -0.76
C CYS A 672 -37.18 71.61 -0.32
N ALA A 673 -36.57 71.55 0.87
CA ALA A 673 -35.66 72.59 1.36
C ALA A 673 -34.34 72.67 0.59
N VAL A 674 -34.02 71.69 -0.27
CA VAL A 674 -32.80 71.65 -1.09
C VAL A 674 -32.60 72.94 -1.90
N LEU A 675 -33.68 73.57 -2.37
CA LEU A 675 -33.60 74.81 -3.15
C LEU A 675 -33.06 76.00 -2.33
N GLY A 676 -33.19 75.95 -1.00
CA GLY A 676 -32.69 76.96 -0.05
C GLY A 676 -31.29 76.68 0.50
N GLY A 677 -30.71 75.52 0.18
CA GLY A 677 -29.37 75.10 0.63
C GLY A 677 -29.38 73.89 1.56
N ILE A 678 -28.21 73.26 1.72
CA ILE A 678 -28.03 72.04 2.52
C ILE A 678 -28.26 72.33 4.01
N SER A 679 -27.87 73.49 4.52
CA SER A 679 -28.19 73.90 5.89
C SER A 679 -29.71 73.95 6.14
N GLY A 680 -30.49 74.43 5.16
CA GLY A 680 -31.96 74.43 5.25
C GLY A 680 -32.54 73.01 5.29
N VAL A 681 -31.95 72.07 4.54
CA VAL A 681 -32.33 70.66 4.57
C VAL A 681 -32.06 70.04 5.96
N VAL A 682 -30.90 70.34 6.57
CA VAL A 682 -30.56 69.85 7.91
C VAL A 682 -31.59 70.32 8.95
N ASP A 683 -31.95 71.59 8.93
CA ASP A 683 -32.93 72.16 9.86
C ASP A 683 -34.32 71.54 9.67
N ASP A 684 -34.73 71.33 8.42
CA ASP A 684 -36.03 70.72 8.12
C ASP A 684 -36.07 69.23 8.44
N VAL A 685 -34.96 68.50 8.28
CA VAL A 685 -34.83 67.12 8.78
C VAL A 685 -35.01 67.08 10.30
N ARG A 686 -34.33 67.97 11.04
CA ARG A 686 -34.46 68.05 12.51
C ARG A 686 -35.91 68.30 12.93
N LYS A 687 -36.60 69.24 12.28
CA LYS A 687 -38.03 69.51 12.56
C LYS A 687 -38.91 68.32 12.19
N TRP A 688 -38.69 67.73 11.02
CA TRP A 688 -39.52 66.66 10.49
C TRP A 688 -39.47 65.39 11.36
N VAL A 689 -38.29 65.04 11.87
CA VAL A 689 -38.11 63.90 12.79
C VAL A 689 -38.76 64.14 14.16
N HIS A 690 -38.90 65.39 14.62
CA HIS A 690 -39.58 65.70 15.90
C HIS A 690 -41.12 65.69 15.80
N VAL A 691 -41.69 65.76 14.58
CA VAL A 691 -43.15 65.79 14.34
C VAL A 691 -43.71 64.39 14.03
N ARG A 692 -42.85 63.46 13.60
CA ARG A 692 -43.15 62.06 13.35
C ARG A 692 -43.09 61.24 14.63
#